data_AF-A0A7C7G5X8-F1
#
_entry.id   AF-A0A7C7G5X8-F1
#
_cell.length_a   1.000
_cell.length_b   1.000
_cell.length_c   1.000
_cell.angle_alpha   90.00
_cell.angle_beta   90.00
_cell.angle_gamma   90.00
#
_symmetry.space_group_name_H-M   'P 1'
#
loop_
_entity.id
_entity.type
_entity.pdbx_description
1 polymer ?
#
loop_
_entity_poly.entity_id
_entity_poly.type
_entity_poly.pdbx_seq_one_letter_code
_entity_poly.pdbx_strand_id
1 'polypeptide(L)'
;MYKVFPALFILTLLTNIYYSQETSQNQEIENFSTAISYSSGEINELYIPAPNITPYSVRTAVFDIDYVSVPADVQAVVDFAASVWHTALNATIPITIKVKWEPLGCNGGICTLGSTSINLEGLGGGLGNDPYDYPTSLANQLDNTDYSWSSDIVFTLNSDYPNFYKGIDGDCDSTQIDLVTVTLHEIGHGLGFASGVWSGLGFTGFGSNFYNTFIQIGDAPGGTAMDAVSWSTSVESDNLFWNGANTIAANNGSMPAIYAPNPYEGGSSISHFDPSSPSITANILMRPGLSDGQVIHSPSVLDMALLEDMGWVINCIFDGCTDPVACNFDPNACNDDGSCIQPEWYLPNIVGGGHAILACSYISGYSKAINQSCAADVIASDSFCLSTSWDPVCQDAYECCSDIQNHGCTELYACNYDSTACWDDGSCIYCAPNYSCFNVTFTGTENILIGTSGSWTLTGSDGVIEESGSYSFGISGGVSSIPSSCVPDDCYTFEVQEASEWSLPVSWSLGFDSNTYSSEGASGNTLSFASASASGCMDPIACNYDASLCFDDGSCNYQDILTLDLLNTTWYLESEWGCNTFLPTIINSFLFFNGDNTFYTNLGYQGVWSNCLNTITFLYDNGTIYNGSLDFFTGQISGTMNNPSGILLNYGCFIMNQATPGCLDDTACNYDINVTHDDGSCTFPGCSDINACNYFVDAGCLEDCVYPLGQTNQVLGCTYPTAVNYDPTATVDNGTCMFDLIDPGMCGTGTYFDVVEGMCLPDGTGSGVTCMGDLDGDGFVNTNDLLSFLSVFGSTCP
;
A
#
# COMPACT_ATOMS: atom_id res chain seq x y z
N MET A 1 -19.53 -76.57 90.90
CA MET A 1 -19.90 -75.22 91.37
C MET A 1 -18.88 -74.25 90.75
N TYR A 2 -19.05 -73.84 89.49
CA TYR A 2 -19.87 -72.73 88.94
C TYR A 2 -19.36 -71.31 89.23
N LYS A 3 -19.16 -70.59 88.09
CA LYS A 3 -18.95 -69.14 87.83
C LYS A 3 -17.49 -68.65 87.96
N VAL A 4 -16.74 -68.27 86.92
CA VAL A 4 -16.94 -67.46 85.68
C VAL A 4 -17.36 -66.02 85.94
N PHE A 5 -16.34 -65.11 85.94
CA PHE A 5 -16.24 -63.65 85.62
C PHE A 5 -17.38 -62.66 86.05
N PRO A 6 -17.23 -61.31 86.02
CA PRO A 6 -16.26 -60.47 85.28
C PRO A 6 -15.47 -59.45 86.14
N ALA A 7 -14.28 -58.98 85.78
CA ALA A 7 -13.94 -58.21 84.57
C ALA A 7 -14.81 -56.94 84.35
N LEU A 8 -15.43 -56.39 85.41
CA LEU A 8 -16.29 -55.19 85.34
C LEU A 8 -15.77 -53.96 86.10
N PHE A 9 -14.58 -54.00 86.71
CA PHE A 9 -14.08 -52.90 87.57
C PHE A 9 -12.81 -52.21 87.07
N ILE A 10 -12.12 -52.77 86.08
CA ILE A 10 -10.92 -52.16 85.47
C ILE A 10 -11.23 -51.55 84.09
N LEU A 11 -12.33 -51.99 83.46
CA LEU A 11 -12.80 -51.37 82.21
C LEU A 11 -13.44 -50.00 82.47
N THR A 12 -14.03 -49.76 83.64
CA THR A 12 -14.69 -48.48 83.99
C THR A 12 -13.74 -47.35 84.37
N LEU A 13 -12.48 -47.64 84.70
CA LEU A 13 -11.45 -46.61 84.97
C LEU A 13 -10.68 -46.22 83.70
N LEU A 14 -10.51 -47.15 82.75
CA LEU A 14 -9.95 -46.82 81.43
C LEU A 14 -11.00 -46.18 80.51
N THR A 15 -12.28 -46.55 80.59
CA THR A 15 -13.32 -45.85 79.82
C THR A 15 -13.61 -44.46 80.36
N ASN A 16 -13.40 -44.14 81.64
CA ASN A 16 -13.61 -42.77 82.14
C ASN A 16 -12.44 -41.82 81.86
N ILE A 17 -11.22 -42.32 81.66
CA ILE A 17 -10.10 -41.49 81.16
C ILE A 17 -10.19 -41.33 79.64
N TYR A 18 -10.71 -42.35 78.93
CA TYR A 18 -11.03 -42.22 77.49
C TYR A 18 -12.27 -41.34 77.25
N TYR A 19 -13.34 -41.46 78.06
CA TYR A 19 -14.50 -40.57 77.97
C TYR A 19 -14.20 -39.17 78.48
N SER A 20 -13.34 -38.97 79.48
CA SER A 20 -12.99 -37.61 79.89
C SER A 20 -12.02 -36.93 78.92
N GLN A 21 -11.31 -37.68 78.07
CA GLN A 21 -10.59 -37.13 76.93
C GLN A 21 -11.49 -36.92 75.72
N GLU A 22 -12.50 -37.77 75.45
CA GLU A 22 -13.46 -37.52 74.37
C GLU A 22 -14.53 -36.46 74.72
N THR A 23 -14.89 -36.25 75.99
CA THR A 23 -15.75 -35.12 76.39
C THR A 23 -14.98 -33.86 76.75
N SER A 24 -13.64 -33.89 76.77
CA SER A 24 -12.81 -32.66 76.75
C SER A 24 -12.14 -32.40 75.40
N GLN A 25 -12.32 -33.27 74.41
CA GLN A 25 -12.00 -33.02 72.99
C GLN A 25 -13.24 -32.71 72.14
N ASN A 26 -14.45 -32.88 72.68
CA ASN A 26 -15.72 -32.46 72.05
C ASN A 26 -16.36 -31.22 72.69
N GLN A 27 -15.62 -30.45 73.47
CA GLN A 27 -15.79 -29.01 73.38
C GLN A 27 -14.69 -28.58 72.43
N GLU A 28 -15.06 -28.21 71.20
CA GLU A 28 -14.20 -27.37 70.37
C GLU A 28 -13.71 -26.26 71.33
N ILE A 29 -12.42 -26.26 71.67
CA ILE A 29 -11.82 -25.11 72.35
C ILE A 29 -11.70 -24.07 71.23
N GLU A 30 -12.84 -23.46 70.93
CA GLU A 30 -12.99 -22.44 69.94
C GLU A 30 -12.32 -21.17 70.49
N ASN A 31 -11.02 -21.00 70.18
CA ASN A 31 -10.34 -19.71 70.36
C ASN A 31 -10.82 -18.77 69.25
N PHE A 32 -12.09 -18.39 69.28
CA PHE A 32 -12.67 -17.57 68.21
C PHE A 32 -12.28 -16.10 68.33
N SER A 33 -11.78 -15.56 67.22
CA SER A 33 -12.15 -14.20 66.86
C SER A 33 -13.46 -14.24 66.10
N THR A 34 -14.41 -13.40 66.52
CA THR A 34 -15.67 -13.20 65.80
C THR A 34 -15.64 -11.84 65.14
N ALA A 35 -15.63 -11.81 63.81
CA ALA A 35 -15.93 -10.60 63.07
C ALA A 35 -17.45 -10.47 62.86
N ILE A 36 -17.97 -9.25 62.87
CA ILE A 36 -19.41 -8.98 62.84
C ILE A 36 -19.72 -7.81 61.90
N SER A 37 -20.74 -8.01 61.06
CA SER A 37 -21.36 -6.97 60.25
C SER A 37 -22.71 -6.54 60.83
N TYR A 38 -23.02 -5.24 60.78
CA TYR A 38 -24.28 -4.68 61.31
C TYR A 38 -25.15 -4.01 60.25
N SER A 39 -26.46 -3.93 60.49
CA SER A 39 -27.34 -3.01 59.74
C SER A 39 -27.09 -1.56 60.21
N SER A 40 -26.73 -0.65 59.31
CA SER A 40 -26.44 0.75 59.67
C SER A 40 -27.70 1.52 60.09
N GLY A 41 -28.89 1.09 59.63
CA GLY A 41 -30.15 1.81 59.80
C GLY A 41 -30.28 3.05 58.91
N GLU A 42 -29.35 3.24 57.97
CA GLU A 42 -29.37 4.28 56.95
C GLU A 42 -29.83 3.71 55.60
N ILE A 43 -30.28 4.56 54.69
CA ILE A 43 -30.62 4.19 53.31
C ILE A 43 -29.50 4.69 52.38
N ASN A 44 -28.95 3.81 51.55
CA ASN A 44 -27.95 4.16 50.54
C ASN A 44 -28.11 3.28 49.29
N GLU A 45 -28.79 3.80 48.27
CA GLU A 45 -28.98 3.11 46.98
C GLU A 45 -27.70 3.17 46.14
N LEU A 46 -26.73 2.33 46.50
CA LEU A 46 -25.48 2.10 45.77
C LEU A 46 -25.54 0.72 45.11
N TYR A 47 -25.19 0.64 43.83
CA TYR A 47 -25.07 -0.63 43.12
C TYR A 47 -23.67 -0.81 42.54
N ILE A 48 -22.98 -1.85 43.00
CA ILE A 48 -21.72 -2.34 42.42
C ILE A 48 -21.99 -3.76 41.88
N PRO A 49 -21.91 -3.96 40.56
CA PRO A 49 -22.18 -5.25 39.96
C PRO A 49 -21.12 -6.29 40.33
N ALA A 50 -21.47 -7.56 40.20
CA ALA A 50 -20.49 -8.64 40.26
C ALA A 50 -19.52 -8.54 39.08
N PRO A 51 -18.26 -8.96 39.25
CA PRO A 51 -17.33 -9.05 38.14
C PRO A 51 -17.78 -10.13 37.15
N ASN A 52 -17.22 -10.12 35.94
CA ASN A 52 -17.37 -11.24 35.00
C ASN A 52 -16.91 -12.57 35.61
N ILE A 53 -17.87 -13.37 36.07
CA ILE A 53 -17.64 -14.62 36.77
C ILE A 53 -16.99 -15.64 35.82
N THR A 54 -15.72 -15.95 36.08
CA THR A 54 -14.95 -16.89 35.25
C THR A 54 -15.57 -18.29 35.26
N PRO A 55 -15.58 -19.04 34.14
CA PRO A 55 -16.08 -20.41 34.14
C PRO A 55 -15.33 -21.31 35.13
N TYR A 56 -16.04 -22.22 35.80
CA TYR A 56 -15.44 -23.09 36.82
C TYR A 56 -14.20 -23.86 36.32
N SER A 57 -14.17 -24.24 35.04
CA SER A 57 -13.08 -24.99 34.41
C SER A 57 -11.74 -24.25 34.31
N VAL A 58 -11.73 -22.93 34.48
CA VAL A 58 -10.51 -22.09 34.38
C VAL A 58 -10.09 -21.46 35.70
N ARG A 59 -10.85 -21.69 36.77
CA ARG A 59 -10.54 -21.18 38.11
C ARG A 59 -9.45 -22.02 38.75
N THR A 60 -8.55 -21.36 39.47
CA THR A 60 -7.53 -22.02 40.28
C THR A 60 -8.00 -22.18 41.72
N ALA A 61 -8.60 -21.15 42.32
CA ALA A 61 -9.21 -21.25 43.65
C ALA A 61 -10.48 -22.12 43.64
N VAL A 62 -10.62 -22.98 44.66
CA VAL A 62 -11.80 -23.82 44.88
C VAL A 62 -12.37 -23.56 46.27
N PHE A 63 -13.67 -23.31 46.37
CA PHE A 63 -14.39 -23.15 47.63
C PHE A 63 -15.36 -24.33 47.82
N ASP A 64 -15.12 -25.15 48.83
CA ASP A 64 -15.94 -26.32 49.15
C ASP A 64 -16.87 -25.99 50.32
N ILE A 65 -18.17 -25.89 50.05
CA ILE A 65 -19.15 -25.32 50.99
C ILE A 65 -19.99 -26.42 51.64
N ASP A 66 -20.00 -26.45 52.97
CA ASP A 66 -20.85 -27.27 53.82
C ASP A 66 -21.99 -26.41 54.43
N TYR A 67 -23.22 -26.83 54.18
CA TYR A 67 -24.43 -26.08 54.55
C TYR A 67 -25.10 -26.68 55.78
N VAL A 68 -25.18 -25.91 56.87
CA VAL A 68 -25.84 -26.30 58.11
C VAL A 68 -27.13 -25.51 58.29
N SER A 69 -28.27 -26.18 58.07
CA SER A 69 -29.61 -25.59 58.20
C SER A 69 -29.91 -24.40 57.26
N VAL A 70 -29.14 -24.24 56.18
CA VAL A 70 -29.28 -23.12 55.22
C VAL A 70 -30.38 -23.41 54.19
N PRO A 71 -31.38 -22.54 54.01
CA PRO A 71 -32.42 -22.68 52.97
C PRO A 71 -31.87 -22.64 51.53
N ALA A 72 -32.53 -23.30 50.58
CA ALA A 72 -32.03 -23.41 49.20
C ALA A 72 -31.89 -22.07 48.45
N ASP A 73 -32.78 -21.12 48.71
CA ASP A 73 -32.70 -19.75 48.18
C ASP A 73 -31.48 -18.99 48.74
N VAL A 74 -31.09 -19.28 49.99
CA VAL A 74 -29.87 -18.72 50.61
C VAL A 74 -28.62 -19.47 50.13
N GLN A 75 -28.67 -20.78 49.90
CA GLN A 75 -27.55 -21.53 49.30
C GLN A 75 -27.16 -20.95 47.95
N ALA A 76 -28.14 -20.59 47.10
CA ALA A 76 -27.86 -19.95 45.82
C ALA A 76 -27.13 -18.59 45.96
N VAL A 77 -27.46 -17.81 46.98
CA VAL A 77 -26.76 -16.56 47.32
C VAL A 77 -25.32 -16.83 47.76
N VAL A 78 -25.12 -17.84 48.61
CA VAL A 78 -23.79 -18.25 49.08
C VAL A 78 -22.93 -18.78 47.95
N ASP A 79 -23.47 -19.64 47.09
CA ASP A 79 -22.77 -20.16 45.92
C ASP A 79 -22.37 -19.02 44.97
N PHE A 80 -23.24 -18.01 44.78
CA PHE A 80 -22.93 -16.83 43.98
C PHE A 80 -21.80 -16.00 44.60
N ALA A 81 -21.87 -15.69 45.89
CA ALA A 81 -20.82 -14.96 46.61
C ALA A 81 -19.47 -15.71 46.56
N ALA A 82 -19.48 -17.02 46.78
CA ALA A 82 -18.28 -17.85 46.62
C ALA A 82 -17.74 -17.78 45.19
N SER A 83 -18.62 -17.73 44.17
CA SER A 83 -18.22 -17.65 42.76
C SER A 83 -17.45 -16.36 42.39
N VAL A 84 -17.74 -15.26 43.11
CA VAL A 84 -16.97 -14.01 43.01
C VAL A 84 -15.57 -14.21 43.59
N TRP A 85 -15.44 -14.73 44.80
CA TRP A 85 -14.14 -14.99 45.45
C TRP A 85 -13.29 -16.03 44.69
N HIS A 86 -13.93 -17.05 44.16
CA HIS A 86 -13.36 -18.00 43.21
C HIS A 86 -12.70 -17.33 41.99
N THR A 87 -13.31 -16.25 41.51
CA THR A 87 -12.80 -15.47 40.37
C THR A 87 -11.68 -14.53 40.85
N ALA A 88 -11.83 -13.96 42.05
CA ALA A 88 -10.92 -12.97 42.64
C ALA A 88 -9.59 -13.53 43.13
N LEU A 89 -9.52 -14.81 43.51
CA LEU A 89 -8.34 -15.40 44.13
C LEU A 89 -7.69 -16.47 43.27
N ASN A 90 -6.38 -16.61 43.45
CA ASN A 90 -5.62 -17.75 42.98
C ASN A 90 -5.14 -18.56 44.19
N ALA A 91 -5.86 -19.64 44.49
CA ALA A 91 -5.57 -20.56 45.58
C ALA A 91 -5.28 -21.95 45.01
N THR A 92 -4.35 -22.68 45.61
CA THR A 92 -3.96 -24.03 45.16
C THR A 92 -4.45 -25.12 46.10
N ILE A 93 -4.63 -24.80 47.38
CA ILE A 93 -5.32 -25.64 48.35
C ILE A 93 -6.81 -25.25 48.38
N PRO A 94 -7.76 -26.19 48.26
CA PRO A 94 -9.19 -25.88 48.39
C PRO A 94 -9.51 -25.20 49.73
N ILE A 95 -10.38 -24.19 49.70
CA ILE A 95 -10.85 -23.47 50.89
C ILE A 95 -12.20 -24.04 51.29
N THR A 96 -12.25 -24.66 52.46
CA THR A 96 -13.46 -25.27 53.01
C THR A 96 -14.26 -24.26 53.83
N ILE A 97 -15.55 -24.11 53.52
CA ILE A 97 -16.44 -23.17 54.19
C ILE A 97 -17.56 -23.94 54.87
N LYS A 98 -17.88 -23.61 56.13
CA LYS A 98 -19.10 -24.04 56.80
C LYS A 98 -20.02 -22.84 57.02
N VAL A 99 -21.23 -22.92 56.46
CA VAL A 99 -22.22 -21.86 56.55
C VAL A 99 -23.39 -22.29 57.42
N LYS A 100 -23.73 -21.44 58.40
CA LYS A 100 -24.87 -21.63 59.30
C LYS A 100 -25.94 -20.58 59.03
N TRP A 101 -27.21 -20.98 59.13
CA TRP A 101 -28.35 -20.06 59.10
C TRP A 101 -29.04 -20.09 60.46
N GLU A 102 -28.63 -19.19 61.35
CA GLU A 102 -29.02 -19.20 62.77
C GLU A 102 -29.32 -17.79 63.31
N PRO A 103 -30.10 -17.66 64.39
CA PRO A 103 -30.40 -16.37 65.01
C PRO A 103 -29.14 -15.67 65.55
N LEU A 104 -28.86 -14.44 65.08
CA LEU A 104 -27.79 -13.60 65.63
C LEU A 104 -28.30 -12.42 66.46
N GLY A 105 -29.60 -12.09 66.34
CA GLY A 105 -30.28 -11.10 67.16
C GLY A 105 -30.11 -9.64 66.70
N CYS A 106 -30.95 -8.78 67.27
CA CYS A 106 -30.95 -7.33 67.03
C CYS A 106 -31.01 -6.59 68.36
N ASN A 107 -30.19 -5.56 68.54
CA ASN A 107 -30.17 -4.76 69.75
C ASN A 107 -30.37 -3.27 69.40
N GLY A 108 -31.41 -2.65 69.95
CA GLY A 108 -31.65 -1.21 69.75
C GLY A 108 -31.98 -0.77 68.32
N GLY A 109 -32.40 -1.68 67.43
CA GLY A 109 -32.70 -1.38 66.03
C GLY A 109 -31.55 -1.67 65.06
N ILE A 110 -30.37 -2.04 65.58
CA ILE A 110 -29.23 -2.52 64.82
C ILE A 110 -29.19 -4.05 64.94
N CYS A 111 -29.16 -4.74 63.81
CA CYS A 111 -29.08 -6.20 63.74
C CYS A 111 -27.68 -6.62 63.33
N THR A 112 -27.16 -7.69 63.95
CA THR A 112 -26.04 -8.42 63.37
C THR A 112 -26.51 -9.11 62.11
N LEU A 113 -25.87 -8.88 60.97
CA LEU A 113 -26.26 -9.43 59.68
C LEU A 113 -25.56 -10.77 59.43
N GLY A 114 -24.26 -10.82 59.71
CA GLY A 114 -23.46 -12.02 59.71
C GLY A 114 -22.39 -11.99 60.81
N SER A 115 -21.84 -13.17 61.08
CA SER A 115 -20.68 -13.29 61.94
C SER A 115 -19.77 -14.41 61.47
N THR A 116 -18.49 -14.10 61.32
CA THR A 116 -17.46 -15.03 60.90
C THR A 116 -16.54 -15.37 62.06
N SER A 117 -16.38 -16.66 62.30
CA SER A 117 -15.41 -17.23 63.23
C SER A 117 -14.17 -17.64 62.46
N ILE A 118 -13.02 -17.12 62.87
CA ILE A 118 -11.75 -17.35 62.17
C ILE A 118 -10.89 -18.27 63.02
N ASN A 119 -10.52 -19.40 62.43
CA ASN A 119 -9.52 -20.29 62.98
C ASN A 119 -8.14 -19.73 62.67
N LEU A 120 -7.29 -19.67 63.70
CA LEU A 120 -5.93 -19.14 63.61
C LEU A 120 -4.94 -20.29 63.76
N GLU A 121 -4.01 -20.40 62.81
CA GLU A 121 -2.95 -21.41 62.77
C GLU A 121 -1.57 -20.75 62.88
N GLY A 122 -0.77 -21.24 63.82
CA GLY A 122 0.62 -20.85 63.96
C GLY A 122 1.49 -21.74 63.05
N LEU A 123 2.21 -21.15 62.10
CA LEU A 123 3.00 -21.87 61.09
C LEU A 123 4.35 -22.39 61.61
N GLY A 124 4.41 -22.77 62.89
CA GLY A 124 5.62 -23.12 63.64
C GLY A 124 6.65 -23.93 62.82
N GLY A 125 7.72 -23.26 62.40
CA GLY A 125 8.84 -23.85 61.66
C GLY A 125 8.64 -24.09 60.15
N GLY A 126 7.40 -24.06 59.62
CA GLY A 126 7.08 -24.20 58.19
C GLY A 126 7.48 -22.98 57.36
N LEU A 127 7.19 -21.78 57.88
CA LEU A 127 7.70 -20.49 57.39
C LEU A 127 8.85 -19.94 58.26
N GLY A 128 9.85 -20.76 58.56
CA GLY A 128 11.09 -20.25 59.17
C GLY A 128 11.01 -19.78 60.63
N ASN A 129 10.03 -20.29 61.40
CA ASN A 129 9.73 -19.87 62.79
C ASN A 129 9.12 -18.46 62.90
N ASP A 130 8.24 -18.09 61.97
CA ASP A 130 7.38 -16.91 62.12
C ASP A 130 6.56 -17.02 63.44
N PRO A 131 6.57 -15.99 64.31
CA PRO A 131 5.84 -16.01 65.58
C PRO A 131 4.35 -15.66 65.45
N TYR A 132 3.85 -15.37 64.25
CA TYR A 132 2.48 -14.95 64.02
C TYR A 132 1.53 -16.13 63.69
N ASP A 133 0.28 -15.98 64.11
CA ASP A 133 -0.86 -16.82 63.76
C ASP A 133 -1.60 -16.21 62.56
N TYR A 134 -1.95 -17.07 61.62
CA TYR A 134 -2.60 -16.72 60.36
C TYR A 134 -4.00 -17.32 60.30
N PRO A 135 -4.97 -16.71 59.60
CA PRO A 135 -6.20 -17.40 59.23
C PRO A 135 -5.87 -18.74 58.56
N THR A 136 -6.53 -19.83 58.95
CA THR A 136 -6.24 -21.19 58.42
C THR A 136 -6.25 -21.21 56.89
N SER A 137 -7.21 -20.53 56.27
CA SER A 137 -7.32 -20.40 54.81
C SER A 137 -6.05 -19.83 54.16
N LEU A 138 -5.46 -18.78 54.75
CA LEU A 138 -4.23 -18.13 54.29
C LEU A 138 -2.99 -18.96 54.64
N ALA A 139 -2.95 -19.50 55.86
CA ALA A 139 -1.88 -20.40 56.32
C ALA A 139 -1.70 -21.58 55.35
N ASN A 140 -2.82 -22.18 54.93
CA ASN A 140 -2.84 -23.30 54.00
C ASN A 140 -2.21 -22.93 52.64
N GLN A 141 -2.47 -21.72 52.14
CA GLN A 141 -1.87 -21.27 50.87
C GLN A 141 -0.39 -20.94 51.00
N LEU A 142 0.00 -20.21 52.05
CA LEU A 142 1.38 -19.74 52.22
C LEU A 142 2.38 -20.89 52.43
N ASP A 143 1.96 -21.94 53.13
CA ASP A 143 2.80 -23.11 53.41
C ASP A 143 2.44 -24.33 52.52
N ASN A 144 1.53 -24.13 51.55
CA ASN A 144 1.09 -25.13 50.59
C ASN A 144 0.76 -26.49 51.25
N THR A 145 0.11 -26.43 52.42
CA THR A 145 -0.19 -27.56 53.29
C THR A 145 -1.58 -27.36 53.87
N ASP A 146 -2.45 -28.34 53.73
CA ASP A 146 -3.78 -28.32 54.35
C ASP A 146 -3.65 -28.67 55.85
N TYR A 147 -3.83 -27.66 56.71
CA TYR A 147 -3.80 -27.78 58.16
C TYR A 147 -5.17 -28.11 58.77
N SER A 148 -6.19 -28.30 57.96
CA SER A 148 -7.59 -28.17 58.37
C SER A 148 -8.11 -29.43 59.07
N TRP A 149 -8.26 -29.33 60.40
CA TRP A 149 -8.98 -30.32 61.23
C TRP A 149 -10.49 -30.02 61.32
N SER A 150 -10.89 -28.85 60.83
CA SER A 150 -12.26 -28.30 60.72
C SER A 150 -12.35 -27.46 59.44
N SER A 151 -13.50 -26.85 59.14
CA SER A 151 -13.61 -25.95 57.98
C SER A 151 -12.75 -24.69 58.16
N ASP A 152 -12.07 -24.26 57.09
CA ASP A 152 -11.17 -23.09 57.09
C ASP A 152 -11.90 -21.81 57.49
N ILE A 153 -13.11 -21.65 56.98
CA ILE A 153 -13.98 -20.51 57.26
C ILE A 153 -15.29 -21.04 57.84
N VAL A 154 -15.71 -20.48 58.96
CA VAL A 154 -17.02 -20.76 59.56
C VAL A 154 -17.75 -19.44 59.73
N PHE A 155 -18.89 -19.26 59.06
CA PHE A 155 -19.71 -18.08 59.27
C PHE A 155 -21.19 -18.41 59.41
N THR A 156 -21.88 -17.52 60.11
CA THR A 156 -23.31 -17.59 60.37
C THR A 156 -23.98 -16.38 59.76
N LEU A 157 -25.05 -16.60 59.00
CA LEU A 157 -25.95 -15.57 58.49
C LEU A 157 -27.20 -15.51 59.39
N ASN A 158 -27.66 -14.28 59.70
CA ASN A 158 -28.74 -14.09 60.67
C ASN A 158 -30.10 -14.58 60.16
N SER A 159 -30.57 -15.71 60.67
CA SER A 159 -31.86 -16.27 60.28
C SER A 159 -33.08 -15.44 60.68
N ASP A 160 -32.90 -14.54 61.66
CA ASP A 160 -33.97 -13.75 62.25
C ASP A 160 -34.10 -12.35 61.63
N TYR A 161 -33.23 -11.99 60.68
CA TYR A 161 -33.35 -10.72 59.96
C TYR A 161 -34.48 -10.81 58.92
N PRO A 162 -35.55 -9.98 59.02
CA PRO A 162 -36.76 -10.19 58.25
C PRO A 162 -36.69 -9.73 56.79
N ASN A 163 -35.77 -8.81 56.46
CA ASN A 163 -35.76 -8.06 55.20
C ASN A 163 -34.50 -8.26 54.37
N PHE A 164 -33.98 -9.50 54.28
CA PHE A 164 -32.91 -9.79 53.33
C PHE A 164 -33.44 -9.82 51.90
N TYR A 165 -32.77 -9.09 51.01
CA TYR A 165 -32.84 -9.30 49.58
C TYR A 165 -31.97 -10.51 49.22
N LYS A 166 -32.56 -11.47 48.51
CA LYS A 166 -31.93 -12.75 48.16
C LYS A 166 -31.73 -12.92 46.65
N GLY A 167 -32.00 -11.88 45.87
CA GLY A 167 -31.69 -11.88 44.44
C GLY A 167 -30.20 -11.67 44.21
N ILE A 168 -29.71 -12.17 43.08
CA ILE A 168 -28.31 -12.04 42.64
C ILE A 168 -28.16 -11.06 41.46
N ASP A 169 -29.25 -10.41 41.06
CA ASP A 169 -29.32 -9.39 40.00
C ASP A 169 -28.93 -7.99 40.51
N GLY A 170 -29.05 -7.77 41.83
CA GLY A 170 -28.77 -6.49 42.46
C GLY A 170 -29.96 -5.52 42.50
N ASP A 171 -31.17 -5.98 42.19
CA ASP A 171 -32.40 -5.17 42.26
C ASP A 171 -32.92 -5.04 43.71
N CYS A 172 -32.01 -4.78 44.66
CA CYS A 172 -32.33 -4.61 46.08
C CYS A 172 -33.04 -3.28 46.31
N ASP A 173 -34.20 -3.30 46.97
CA ASP A 173 -34.93 -2.07 47.31
C ASP A 173 -34.33 -1.36 48.54
N SER A 174 -34.66 -0.08 48.72
CA SER A 174 -34.21 0.75 49.85
C SER A 174 -34.81 0.39 51.22
N THR A 175 -35.47 -0.76 51.34
CA THR A 175 -35.99 -1.30 52.62
C THR A 175 -35.40 -2.67 52.97
N GLN A 176 -34.48 -3.16 52.14
CA GLN A 176 -33.86 -4.47 52.25
C GLN A 176 -32.34 -4.35 52.38
N ILE A 177 -31.74 -5.37 52.99
CA ILE A 177 -30.29 -5.57 53.00
C ILE A 177 -29.95 -6.65 51.99
N ASP A 178 -28.98 -6.39 51.13
CA ASP A 178 -28.49 -7.35 50.13
C ASP A 178 -27.70 -8.49 50.78
N LEU A 179 -28.22 -9.73 50.69
CA LEU A 179 -27.61 -10.89 51.33
C LEU A 179 -26.34 -11.36 50.62
N VAL A 180 -26.19 -11.10 49.31
CA VAL A 180 -24.94 -11.38 48.59
C VAL A 180 -23.81 -10.56 49.19
N THR A 181 -24.03 -9.26 49.42
CA THR A 181 -23.05 -8.35 50.04
C THR A 181 -22.64 -8.84 51.42
N VAL A 182 -23.59 -9.21 52.27
CA VAL A 182 -23.30 -9.78 53.61
C VAL A 182 -22.48 -11.07 53.46
N THR A 183 -22.84 -11.95 52.54
CA THR A 183 -22.15 -13.23 52.39
C THR A 183 -20.72 -13.05 51.85
N LEU A 184 -20.52 -12.16 50.88
CA LEU A 184 -19.19 -11.80 50.38
C LEU A 184 -18.30 -11.25 51.49
N HIS A 185 -18.88 -10.41 52.34
CA HIS A 185 -18.23 -9.80 53.48
C HIS A 185 -17.77 -10.83 54.53
N GLU A 186 -18.66 -11.76 54.90
CA GLU A 186 -18.31 -12.83 55.85
C GLU A 186 -17.22 -13.76 55.29
N ILE A 187 -17.25 -14.08 53.99
CA ILE A 187 -16.13 -14.82 53.36
C ILE A 187 -14.84 -13.99 53.42
N GLY A 188 -14.90 -12.67 53.20
CA GLY A 188 -13.77 -11.75 53.32
C GLY A 188 -13.08 -11.80 54.69
N HIS A 189 -13.87 -11.83 55.77
CA HIS A 189 -13.33 -12.05 57.12
C HIS A 189 -12.58 -13.39 57.22
N GLY A 190 -13.17 -14.47 56.70
CA GLY A 190 -12.55 -15.80 56.69
C GLY A 190 -11.25 -15.90 55.89
N LEU A 191 -11.07 -15.03 54.89
CA LEU A 191 -9.85 -14.93 54.10
C LEU A 191 -8.75 -14.12 54.80
N GLY A 192 -9.09 -13.33 55.83
CA GLY A 192 -8.11 -12.70 56.70
C GLY A 192 -8.41 -11.27 57.16
N PHE A 193 -9.54 -10.69 56.77
CA PHE A 193 -9.97 -9.37 57.26
C PHE A 193 -10.46 -9.40 58.71
N ALA A 194 -9.66 -9.86 59.66
CA ALA A 194 -10.04 -9.72 61.05
C ALA A 194 -8.86 -9.69 62.00
N SER A 195 -9.01 -8.82 62.99
CA SER A 195 -8.18 -8.88 64.18
C SER A 195 -8.75 -9.88 65.18
N GLY A 196 -7.89 -10.54 65.95
CA GLY A 196 -8.24 -11.58 66.90
C GLY A 196 -8.68 -11.03 68.26
N VAL A 197 -9.99 -10.90 68.57
CA VAL A 197 -10.38 -10.42 69.92
C VAL A 197 -11.78 -10.86 70.41
N TRP A 198 -11.86 -11.88 71.27
CA TRP A 198 -12.39 -11.80 72.66
C TRP A 198 -12.63 -13.19 73.28
N SER A 199 -12.24 -13.40 74.54
CA SER A 199 -12.88 -14.40 75.40
C SER A 199 -13.08 -13.86 76.82
N GLY A 200 -14.35 -13.76 77.23
CA GLY A 200 -14.95 -13.93 78.57
C GLY A 200 -14.30 -13.44 79.88
N LEU A 201 -12.97 -13.40 80.03
CA LEU A 201 -12.27 -13.23 81.32
C LEU A 201 -11.06 -12.30 81.28
N GLY A 202 -10.82 -11.58 80.18
CA GLY A 202 -9.71 -10.62 80.06
C GLY A 202 -8.70 -10.99 78.98
N PHE A 203 -8.03 -9.95 78.49
CA PHE A 203 -7.20 -9.94 77.30
C PHE A 203 -5.92 -10.79 77.41
N THR A 204 -5.73 -11.76 76.52
CA THR A 204 -4.43 -12.42 76.29
C THR A 204 -4.29 -12.77 74.81
N GLY A 205 -3.39 -12.12 74.04
CA GLY A 205 -3.04 -12.63 72.70
C GLY A 205 -2.72 -11.62 71.58
N PHE A 206 -2.66 -10.32 71.83
CA PHE A 206 -2.59 -9.31 70.76
C PHE A 206 -1.37 -9.32 69.82
N GLY A 207 -0.28 -9.99 70.21
CA GLY A 207 0.98 -9.93 69.48
C GLY A 207 1.17 -10.98 68.39
N SER A 208 0.27 -11.97 68.27
CA SER A 208 0.47 -13.06 67.32
C SER A 208 -0.38 -12.97 66.05
N ASN A 209 -1.52 -12.28 65.98
CA ASN A 209 -2.27 -12.24 64.71
C ASN A 209 -1.51 -11.47 63.61
N PHE A 210 -1.23 -12.14 62.49
CA PHE A 210 -0.51 -11.57 61.35
C PHE A 210 -1.17 -10.32 60.75
N TYR A 211 -2.51 -10.25 60.72
CA TYR A 211 -3.27 -9.08 60.25
C TYR A 211 -2.88 -7.79 60.98
N ASN A 212 -2.59 -7.89 62.28
CA ASN A 212 -2.25 -6.73 63.12
C ASN A 212 -0.89 -6.10 62.76
N THR A 213 -0.01 -6.85 62.09
CA THR A 213 1.33 -6.37 61.71
C THR A 213 1.28 -5.22 60.70
N PHE A 214 0.17 -5.10 59.97
CA PHE A 214 -0.06 -4.03 59.02
C PHE A 214 -0.78 -2.82 59.62
N ILE A 215 -1.25 -2.87 60.87
CA ILE A 215 -1.95 -1.73 61.48
C ILE A 215 -0.98 -0.86 62.27
N GLN A 216 -1.05 0.45 62.06
CA GLN A 216 -0.29 1.43 62.83
C GLN A 216 -1.17 2.55 63.38
N ILE A 217 -0.64 3.25 64.37
CA ILE A 217 -1.21 4.48 64.90
C ILE A 217 -0.67 5.68 64.12
N GLY A 218 -1.60 6.50 63.60
CA GLY A 218 -1.30 7.68 62.80
C GLY A 218 -1.21 7.41 61.29
N ASP A 219 -1.38 8.47 60.52
CA ASP A 219 -1.58 8.47 59.06
C ASP A 219 -0.28 8.67 58.24
N ALA A 220 0.88 8.69 58.90
CA ALA A 220 2.19 8.94 58.28
C ALA A 220 3.11 7.70 58.30
N PRO A 221 3.90 7.44 57.24
CA PRO A 221 4.82 6.30 57.20
C PRO A 221 5.79 6.29 58.38
N GLY A 222 6.02 5.13 58.99
CA GLY A 222 6.84 5.01 60.20
C GLY A 222 6.11 5.39 61.49
N GLY A 223 4.78 5.28 61.49
CA GLY A 223 3.95 5.36 62.68
C GLY A 223 4.26 4.26 63.69
N THR A 224 3.58 4.29 64.83
CA THR A 224 3.79 3.25 65.84
C THR A 224 2.95 2.03 65.47
N ALA A 225 3.60 0.90 65.19
CA ALA A 225 2.92 -0.36 64.93
C ALA A 225 1.99 -0.72 66.11
N MET A 226 0.80 -1.23 65.81
CA MET A 226 -0.24 -1.50 66.80
C MET A 226 0.19 -2.56 67.83
N ASP A 227 1.08 -3.47 67.46
CA ASP A 227 1.65 -4.51 68.31
C ASP A 227 2.62 -3.96 69.39
N ALA A 228 3.03 -2.70 69.29
CA ALA A 228 4.03 -2.07 70.16
C ALA A 228 3.44 -1.20 71.30
N VAL A 229 2.11 -1.13 71.47
CA VAL A 229 1.43 -0.13 72.32
C VAL A 229 0.40 -0.72 73.30
N SER A 230 0.08 0.03 74.36
CA SER A 230 -0.92 -0.33 75.37
C SER A 230 -2.35 -0.20 74.82
N TRP A 231 -3.09 -1.32 74.84
CA TRP A 231 -4.30 -1.62 74.08
C TRP A 231 -5.54 -0.71 74.27
N SER A 232 -5.84 -0.26 75.50
CA SER A 232 -7.17 0.29 75.81
C SER A 232 -7.44 1.72 75.32
N THR A 233 -6.49 2.37 74.64
CA THR A 233 -6.67 3.73 74.11
C THR A 233 -6.47 3.84 72.61
N SER A 234 -5.91 2.82 71.94
CA SER A 234 -5.62 2.86 70.50
C SER A 234 -6.75 2.29 69.64
N VAL A 235 -7.47 1.27 70.12
CA VAL A 235 -8.61 0.68 69.39
C VAL A 235 -9.93 1.45 69.58
N GLU A 236 -9.91 2.49 70.42
CA GLU A 236 -11.01 3.44 70.66
C GLU A 236 -10.55 4.87 70.33
N SER A 237 -9.88 5.06 69.19
CA SER A 237 -9.11 6.28 68.90
C SER A 237 -9.43 6.98 67.59
N ASP A 238 -10.16 6.34 66.67
CA ASP A 238 -10.34 6.80 65.28
C ASP A 238 -9.02 7.14 64.56
N ASN A 239 -7.90 6.55 65.00
CA ASN A 239 -6.54 6.90 64.57
C ASN A 239 -5.69 5.67 64.22
N LEU A 240 -6.33 4.63 63.71
CA LEU A 240 -5.68 3.42 63.20
C LEU A 240 -5.69 3.41 61.67
N PHE A 241 -4.58 2.99 61.09
CA PHE A 241 -4.37 3.00 59.64
C PHE A 241 -3.65 1.74 59.18
N TRP A 242 -3.99 1.26 57.99
CA TRP A 242 -3.34 0.13 57.35
C TRP A 242 -2.08 0.58 56.58
N ASN A 243 -0.94 -0.03 56.90
CA ASN A 243 0.38 0.28 56.38
C ASN A 243 0.94 -0.86 55.50
N GLY A 244 0.09 -1.43 54.66
CA GLY A 244 0.49 -2.34 53.60
C GLY A 244 0.75 -1.61 52.28
N ALA A 245 1.79 -2.02 51.56
CA ALA A 245 2.29 -1.30 50.39
C ALA A 245 1.29 -1.31 49.22
N ASN A 246 0.62 -2.44 48.99
CA ASN A 246 -0.36 -2.59 47.92
C ASN A 246 -1.60 -1.76 48.24
N THR A 247 -2.10 -1.81 49.48
CA THR A 247 -3.28 -1.02 49.87
C THR A 247 -3.01 0.48 49.87
N ILE A 248 -1.80 0.93 50.26
CA ILE A 248 -1.38 2.33 50.12
C ILE A 248 -1.38 2.76 48.65
N ALA A 249 -0.86 1.92 47.74
CA ALA A 249 -0.86 2.21 46.31
C ALA A 249 -2.29 2.30 45.75
N ALA A 250 -3.16 1.35 46.10
CA ALA A 250 -4.58 1.36 45.75
C ALA A 250 -5.32 2.58 46.30
N ASN A 251 -4.88 3.12 47.43
CA ASN A 251 -5.44 4.32 48.05
C ASN A 251 -4.69 5.62 47.68
N ASN A 252 -4.24 5.74 46.43
CA ASN A 252 -3.58 6.96 45.91
C ASN A 252 -2.37 7.42 46.76
N GLY A 253 -1.62 6.47 47.34
CA GLY A 253 -0.44 6.75 48.16
C GLY A 253 -0.73 7.13 49.62
N SER A 254 -1.98 7.07 50.07
CA SER A 254 -2.38 7.37 51.45
C SER A 254 -2.70 6.09 52.22
N MET A 255 -2.38 6.02 53.52
CA MET A 255 -2.80 4.87 54.32
C MET A 255 -4.31 4.93 54.60
N PRO A 256 -5.08 3.88 54.30
CA PRO A 256 -6.50 3.85 54.61
C PRO A 256 -6.74 3.70 56.11
N ALA A 257 -7.80 4.36 56.59
CA ALA A 257 -8.20 4.30 57.99
C ALA A 257 -8.90 2.97 58.32
N ILE A 258 -8.60 2.42 59.48
CA ILE A 258 -9.21 1.22 60.05
C ILE A 258 -10.21 1.64 61.12
N TYR A 259 -11.40 1.05 61.08
CA TYR A 259 -12.51 1.39 61.96
C TYR A 259 -12.16 1.12 63.43
N ALA A 260 -12.07 2.17 64.24
CA ALA A 260 -11.64 2.09 65.64
C ALA A 260 -12.46 3.05 66.53
N PRO A 261 -13.80 2.88 66.56
CA PRO A 261 -14.74 3.80 67.19
C PRO A 261 -14.56 3.89 68.70
N ASN A 262 -15.04 4.98 69.28
CA ASN A 262 -15.18 5.14 70.73
C ASN A 262 -16.66 5.24 71.13
N PRO A 263 -17.22 4.26 71.86
CA PRO A 263 -16.56 3.10 72.48
C PRO A 263 -16.28 1.95 71.50
N TYR A 264 -15.42 1.00 71.91
CA TYR A 264 -15.11 -0.20 71.13
C TYR A 264 -16.35 -1.04 70.81
N GLU A 265 -16.46 -1.46 69.56
CA GLU A 265 -17.51 -2.34 69.05
C GLU A 265 -16.96 -3.75 68.81
N GLY A 266 -17.39 -4.71 69.64
CA GLY A 266 -16.91 -6.09 69.59
C GLY A 266 -17.20 -6.76 68.25
N GLY A 267 -16.15 -7.24 67.58
CA GLY A 267 -16.20 -7.92 66.30
C GLY A 267 -16.21 -7.02 65.07
N SER A 268 -16.47 -5.71 65.23
CA SER A 268 -16.41 -4.77 64.11
C SER A 268 -15.23 -3.81 64.18
N SER A 269 -14.85 -3.39 65.38
CA SER A 269 -13.62 -2.62 65.56
C SER A 269 -12.44 -3.40 65.03
N ILE A 270 -11.50 -2.69 64.40
CA ILE A 270 -10.22 -3.16 63.85
C ILE A 270 -10.29 -4.28 62.81
N SER A 271 -11.48 -4.67 62.37
CA SER A 271 -11.69 -5.71 61.33
C SER A 271 -12.30 -5.15 60.05
N HIS A 272 -12.38 -3.82 59.94
CA HIS A 272 -13.02 -3.10 58.84
C HIS A 272 -12.25 -1.83 58.49
N PHE A 273 -12.39 -1.38 57.24
CA PHE A 273 -12.07 -0.01 56.87
C PHE A 273 -13.08 0.96 57.49
N ASP A 274 -12.62 2.17 57.81
CA ASP A 274 -13.48 3.22 58.34
C ASP A 274 -14.19 4.00 57.22
N PRO A 275 -15.51 3.79 56.99
CA PRO A 275 -16.26 4.46 55.92
C PRO A 275 -16.42 5.97 56.13
N SER A 276 -16.09 6.50 57.32
CA SER A 276 -16.11 7.94 57.58
C SER A 276 -14.85 8.66 57.07
N SER A 277 -13.81 7.91 56.71
CA SER A 277 -12.57 8.46 56.19
C SER A 277 -12.73 8.98 54.75
N PRO A 278 -12.28 10.21 54.44
CA PRO A 278 -12.35 10.75 53.07
C PRO A 278 -11.54 9.95 52.04
N SER A 279 -10.59 9.14 52.51
CA SER A 279 -9.75 8.28 51.67
C SER A 279 -10.41 6.94 51.31
N ILE A 280 -11.58 6.65 51.87
CA ILE A 280 -12.27 5.37 51.75
C ILE A 280 -13.51 5.58 50.89
N THR A 281 -13.60 4.86 49.77
CA THR A 281 -14.70 4.98 48.80
C THR A 281 -15.97 4.26 49.28
N ALA A 282 -17.12 4.70 48.77
CA ALA A 282 -18.42 4.15 49.20
C ALA A 282 -18.65 2.67 48.82
N ASN A 283 -17.84 2.12 47.90
CA ASN A 283 -17.95 0.77 47.33
C ASN A 283 -17.14 -0.31 48.07
N ILE A 284 -16.60 -0.02 49.24
CA ILE A 284 -15.79 -0.97 50.01
C ILE A 284 -16.69 -2.03 50.65
N LEU A 285 -16.29 -3.29 50.45
CA LEU A 285 -16.99 -4.45 50.97
C LEU A 285 -16.76 -4.62 52.48
N MET A 286 -15.51 -4.48 52.94
CA MET A 286 -15.12 -4.72 54.35
C MET A 286 -15.35 -3.48 55.23
N ARG A 287 -16.61 -3.10 55.37
CA ARG A 287 -17.11 -1.98 56.20
C ARG A 287 -17.96 -2.48 57.38
N PRO A 288 -17.98 -1.79 58.54
CA PRO A 288 -18.59 -2.31 59.77
C PRO A 288 -20.13 -2.38 59.73
N GLY A 289 -20.77 -1.61 58.85
CA GLY A 289 -22.22 -1.61 58.72
C GLY A 289 -22.71 -1.36 57.30
N LEU A 290 -23.78 -2.06 56.92
CA LEU A 290 -24.43 -2.01 55.61
C LEU A 290 -25.76 -1.26 55.69
N SER A 291 -26.00 -0.40 54.71
CA SER A 291 -27.22 0.40 54.60
C SER A 291 -28.30 -0.30 53.77
N ASP A 292 -29.56 0.04 54.00
CA ASP A 292 -30.68 -0.47 53.21
C ASP A 292 -30.55 0.01 51.75
N GLY A 293 -30.80 -0.89 50.80
CA GLY A 293 -30.63 -0.65 49.35
C GLY A 293 -29.18 -0.63 48.86
N GLN A 294 -28.20 -0.91 49.73
CA GLN A 294 -26.79 -0.97 49.35
C GLN A 294 -26.43 -2.35 48.82
N VAL A 295 -25.89 -2.38 47.60
CA VAL A 295 -25.51 -3.60 46.88
C VAL A 295 -24.05 -3.51 46.47
N ILE A 296 -23.23 -4.42 47.00
CA ILE A 296 -21.80 -4.55 46.72
C ILE A 296 -21.51 -6.01 46.35
N HIS A 297 -21.66 -6.35 45.06
CA HIS A 297 -21.44 -7.71 44.55
C HIS A 297 -19.99 -7.97 44.07
N SER A 298 -19.08 -7.02 44.28
CA SER A 298 -17.64 -7.18 44.03
C SER A 298 -16.83 -6.57 45.16
N PRO A 299 -15.77 -7.23 45.65
CA PRO A 299 -14.80 -6.56 46.52
C PRO A 299 -14.16 -5.39 45.77
N SER A 300 -13.81 -4.32 46.49
CA SER A 300 -13.17 -3.14 45.93
C SER A 300 -11.66 -3.36 45.71
N VAL A 301 -11.02 -2.43 44.99
CA VAL A 301 -9.55 -2.44 44.80
C VAL A 301 -8.83 -2.41 46.16
N LEU A 302 -9.36 -1.68 47.15
CA LEU A 302 -8.80 -1.65 48.50
C LEU A 302 -8.98 -2.97 49.23
N ASP A 303 -10.12 -3.63 49.06
CA ASP A 303 -10.35 -4.94 49.69
C ASP A 303 -9.36 -5.98 49.11
N MET A 304 -9.16 -5.96 47.80
CA MET A 304 -8.24 -6.89 47.13
C MET A 304 -6.77 -6.60 47.47
N ALA A 305 -6.36 -5.33 47.50
CA ALA A 305 -4.99 -4.93 47.81
C ALA A 305 -4.58 -5.29 49.25
N LEU A 306 -5.53 -5.28 50.19
CA LEU A 306 -5.27 -5.72 51.57
C LEU A 306 -4.96 -7.21 51.64
N LEU A 307 -5.72 -8.04 50.92
CA LEU A 307 -5.43 -9.48 50.84
C LEU A 307 -4.06 -9.74 50.20
N GLU A 308 -3.70 -8.96 49.18
CA GLU A 308 -2.38 -9.04 48.55
C GLU A 308 -1.25 -8.65 49.52
N ASP A 309 -1.43 -7.60 50.33
CA ASP A 309 -0.48 -7.25 51.41
C ASP A 309 -0.27 -8.41 52.39
N MET A 310 -1.33 -9.16 52.71
CA MET A 310 -1.25 -10.34 53.57
C MET A 310 -0.63 -11.57 52.89
N GLY A 311 -0.40 -11.53 51.57
CA GLY A 311 0.24 -12.60 50.82
C GLY A 311 -0.69 -13.47 49.97
N TRP A 312 -1.96 -13.12 49.83
CA TRP A 312 -2.82 -13.77 48.83
C TRP A 312 -2.37 -13.44 47.41
N VAL A 313 -2.43 -14.43 46.52
CA VAL A 313 -2.30 -14.20 45.09
C VAL A 313 -3.69 -13.87 44.53
N ILE A 314 -3.87 -12.64 44.08
CA ILE A 314 -5.15 -12.14 43.58
C ILE A 314 -5.19 -12.15 42.04
N ASN A 315 -6.38 -12.38 41.48
CA ASN A 315 -6.68 -12.14 40.08
C ASN A 315 -7.33 -10.76 39.96
N CYS A 316 -7.08 -10.06 38.86
CA CYS A 316 -7.79 -8.83 38.60
C CYS A 316 -9.20 -9.14 38.08
N ILE A 317 -10.20 -8.59 38.76
CA ILE A 317 -11.63 -8.83 38.49
C ILE A 317 -12.38 -7.55 38.09
N PHE A 318 -11.67 -6.43 37.96
CA PHE A 318 -12.27 -5.15 37.66
C PHE A 318 -12.49 -5.03 36.15
N ASP A 319 -13.76 -4.94 35.78
CA ASP A 319 -14.23 -4.66 34.44
C ASP A 319 -14.27 -3.13 34.22
N GLY A 320 -13.83 -2.68 33.06
CA GLY A 320 -13.83 -1.26 32.69
C GLY A 320 -12.94 -0.98 31.50
N CYS A 321 -12.83 0.29 31.10
CA CYS A 321 -12.00 0.61 29.95
C CYS A 321 -10.50 0.47 30.26
N THR A 322 -9.83 -0.45 29.56
CA THR A 322 -8.40 -0.71 29.72
C THR A 322 -7.50 0.08 28.75
N ASP A 323 -8.11 0.84 27.82
CA ASP A 323 -7.38 1.63 26.83
C ASP A 323 -6.87 2.94 27.45
N PRO A 324 -5.54 3.14 27.61
CA PRO A 324 -4.98 4.33 28.23
C PRO A 324 -5.20 5.62 27.44
N VAL A 325 -5.62 5.55 26.17
CA VAL A 325 -5.97 6.74 25.37
C VAL A 325 -7.46 7.05 25.37
N ALA A 326 -8.29 6.16 25.91
CA ALA A 326 -9.73 6.37 25.99
C ALA A 326 -10.11 7.37 27.09
N CYS A 327 -11.25 8.02 26.90
CA CYS A 327 -11.76 9.09 27.74
C CYS A 327 -12.23 8.66 29.12
N ASN A 328 -12.57 7.39 29.27
CA ASN A 328 -13.02 6.76 30.51
C ASN A 328 -12.07 5.63 30.93
N PHE A 329 -10.79 5.71 30.55
CA PHE A 329 -9.76 4.79 31.02
C PHE A 329 -9.85 4.61 32.53
N ASP A 330 -10.01 3.36 32.96
CA ASP A 330 -9.98 2.99 34.38
C ASP A 330 -8.63 2.33 34.68
N PRO A 331 -7.76 2.99 35.47
CA PRO A 331 -6.45 2.43 35.81
C PRO A 331 -6.51 1.16 36.67
N ASN A 332 -7.68 0.84 37.24
CA ASN A 332 -7.89 -0.37 38.03
C ASN A 332 -8.50 -1.51 37.20
N ALA A 333 -9.05 -1.22 36.01
CA ALA A 333 -9.63 -2.23 35.16
C ALA A 333 -8.55 -3.09 34.51
N CYS A 334 -8.78 -4.39 34.48
CA CYS A 334 -7.91 -5.34 33.76
C CYS A 334 -8.63 -6.12 32.69
N ASN A 335 -9.97 -6.09 32.69
CA ASN A 335 -10.80 -6.71 31.69
C ASN A 335 -11.55 -5.59 30.95
N ASP A 336 -11.32 -5.47 29.63
CA ASP A 336 -12.06 -4.52 28.80
C ASP A 336 -13.50 -5.00 28.65
N ASP A 337 -14.43 -4.24 29.20
CA ASP A 337 -15.88 -4.49 29.11
C ASP A 337 -16.50 -3.89 27.83
N GLY A 338 -15.67 -3.30 26.96
CA GLY A 338 -16.11 -2.62 25.75
C GLY A 338 -16.71 -1.24 26.00
N SER A 339 -16.60 -0.72 27.22
CA SER A 339 -17.09 0.62 27.57
C SER A 339 -16.17 1.75 27.11
N CYS A 340 -15.00 1.45 26.53
CA CYS A 340 -14.02 2.46 26.13
C CYS A 340 -14.62 3.52 25.19
N ILE A 341 -14.64 4.76 25.67
CA ILE A 341 -15.06 5.94 24.94
C ILE A 341 -13.83 6.52 24.25
N GLN A 342 -13.74 6.31 22.94
CA GLN A 342 -12.65 6.83 22.14
C GLN A 342 -12.72 8.37 22.05
N PRO A 343 -11.59 9.07 22.17
CA PRO A 343 -11.55 10.53 22.01
C PRO A 343 -11.79 10.92 20.55
N GLU A 344 -12.34 12.11 20.33
CA GLU A 344 -12.76 12.59 19.02
C GLU A 344 -11.85 13.72 18.53
N TRP A 345 -11.71 13.88 17.22
CA TRP A 345 -11.02 14.98 16.58
C TRP A 345 -11.81 16.29 16.69
N TYR A 346 -11.13 17.30 17.21
CA TYR A 346 -11.55 18.69 17.27
C TYR A 346 -10.58 19.54 16.44
N LEU A 347 -11.14 20.41 15.61
CA LEU A 347 -10.41 21.32 14.73
C LEU A 347 -10.51 22.75 15.29
N PRO A 348 -9.46 23.57 15.16
CA PRO A 348 -9.50 24.94 15.65
C PRO A 348 -10.52 25.76 14.87
N ASN A 349 -11.27 26.62 15.58
CA ASN A 349 -12.32 27.46 14.97
C ASN A 349 -11.77 28.51 13.99
N ILE A 350 -10.46 28.75 14.02
CA ILE A 350 -9.75 29.70 13.16
C ILE A 350 -8.52 28.97 12.63
N VAL A 351 -8.34 28.96 11.30
CA VAL A 351 -7.15 28.41 10.65
C VAL A 351 -5.89 29.13 11.18
N GLY A 352 -4.89 28.35 11.59
CA GLY A 352 -3.68 28.84 12.27
C GLY A 352 -3.87 29.14 13.76
N GLY A 353 -5.06 28.90 14.33
CA GLY A 353 -5.37 29.12 15.75
C GLY A 353 -4.87 28.03 16.71
N GLY A 354 -4.30 26.95 16.17
CA GLY A 354 -3.79 25.78 16.88
C GLY A 354 -3.62 24.58 15.94
N HIS A 355 -3.15 23.44 16.44
CA HIS A 355 -3.15 22.17 15.71
C HIS A 355 -4.46 21.39 15.97
N ALA A 356 -4.80 20.38 15.18
CA ALA A 356 -5.90 19.48 15.51
C ALA A 356 -5.65 18.79 16.86
N ILE A 357 -6.72 18.50 17.60
CA ILE A 357 -6.62 17.85 18.92
C ILE A 357 -7.60 16.69 19.03
N LEU A 358 -7.15 15.62 19.67
CA LEU A 358 -7.99 14.52 20.08
C LEU A 358 -8.48 14.80 21.50
N ALA A 359 -9.79 14.84 21.72
CA ALA A 359 -10.37 15.24 23.00
C ALA A 359 -11.66 14.51 23.33
N CYS A 360 -11.91 14.38 24.63
CA CYS A 360 -13.07 13.69 25.19
C CYS A 360 -14.29 14.57 25.37
N SER A 361 -14.12 15.88 25.25
CA SER A 361 -15.18 16.85 25.45
C SER A 361 -14.84 18.15 24.75
N TYR A 362 -15.81 19.06 24.70
CA TYR A 362 -15.64 20.39 24.11
C TYR A 362 -14.45 21.16 24.69
N ILE A 363 -13.65 21.73 23.80
CA ILE A 363 -12.52 22.59 24.13
C ILE A 363 -12.78 23.98 23.57
N SER A 364 -12.60 25.00 24.40
CA SER A 364 -12.78 26.40 24.00
C SER A 364 -11.84 26.77 22.85
N GLY A 365 -12.38 27.34 21.77
CA GLY A 365 -11.62 27.70 20.57
C GLY A 365 -11.55 26.59 19.51
N TYR A 366 -12.16 25.43 19.77
CA TYR A 366 -12.22 24.30 18.85
C TYR A 366 -13.67 23.89 18.60
N SER A 367 -13.90 23.24 17.45
CA SER A 367 -15.16 22.61 17.09
C SER A 367 -14.89 21.15 16.76
N LYS A 368 -15.82 20.27 17.15
CA LYS A 368 -15.77 18.85 16.80
C LYS A 368 -15.78 18.73 15.27
N ALA A 369 -14.87 17.95 14.71
CA ALA A 369 -14.88 17.67 13.27
C ALA A 369 -16.20 16.98 12.91
N ILE A 370 -16.89 17.53 11.90
CA ILE A 370 -18.15 16.98 11.38
C ILE A 370 -17.91 15.56 10.85
N ASN A 371 -16.79 15.34 10.16
CA ASN A 371 -16.36 14.03 9.71
C ASN A 371 -15.06 13.61 10.42
N GLN A 372 -15.19 12.69 11.37
CA GLN A 372 -14.09 12.20 12.20
C GLN A 372 -13.06 11.38 11.41
N SER A 373 -13.52 10.58 10.43
CA SER A 373 -12.62 9.82 9.55
C SER A 373 -11.78 10.76 8.70
N CYS A 374 -12.43 11.76 8.11
CA CYS A 374 -11.76 12.74 7.26
C CYS A 374 -10.67 13.50 8.01
N ALA A 375 -10.97 13.97 9.23
CA ALA A 375 -9.98 14.63 10.07
C ALA A 375 -8.79 13.70 10.37
N ALA A 376 -9.05 12.42 10.67
CA ALA A 376 -8.00 11.42 10.90
C ALA A 376 -7.13 11.20 9.65
N ASP A 377 -7.74 11.07 8.47
CA ASP A 377 -7.04 10.81 7.21
C ASP A 377 -6.15 12.00 6.80
N VAL A 378 -6.67 13.24 6.92
CA VAL A 378 -5.88 14.46 6.70
C VAL A 378 -4.68 14.50 7.63
N ILE A 379 -4.87 14.25 8.92
CA ILE A 379 -3.79 14.24 9.92
C ILE A 379 -2.78 13.12 9.66
N ALA A 380 -3.22 11.95 9.22
CA ALA A 380 -2.34 10.83 8.87
C ALA A 380 -1.51 11.13 7.60
N SER A 381 -2.10 11.84 6.64
CA SER A 381 -1.44 12.27 5.41
C SER A 381 -0.44 13.40 5.64
N ASP A 382 -0.74 14.30 6.59
CA ASP A 382 0.12 15.41 6.98
C ASP A 382 0.16 15.60 8.50
N SER A 383 1.22 15.06 9.10
CA SER A 383 1.50 15.19 10.53
C SER A 383 1.71 16.64 10.99
N PHE A 384 1.90 17.61 10.08
CA PHE A 384 1.99 19.03 10.40
C PHE A 384 0.67 19.56 10.98
N CYS A 385 -0.47 19.05 10.49
CA CYS A 385 -1.80 19.39 10.99
C CYS A 385 -2.01 19.06 12.48
N LEU A 386 -1.23 18.10 13.01
CA LEU A 386 -1.24 17.66 14.41
C LEU A 386 -0.09 18.24 15.24
N SER A 387 1.10 18.46 14.64
CA SER A 387 2.32 18.77 15.39
C SER A 387 2.63 20.26 15.51
N THR A 388 2.07 21.12 14.65
CA THR A 388 2.40 22.55 14.62
C THR A 388 1.15 23.43 14.53
N SER A 389 0.42 23.38 13.42
CA SER A 389 -0.79 24.17 13.21
C SER A 389 -1.67 23.58 12.12
N TRP A 390 -2.98 23.67 12.33
CA TRP A 390 -3.99 23.48 11.31
C TRP A 390 -3.98 24.68 10.35
N ASP A 391 -3.31 24.53 9.23
CA ASP A 391 -3.08 25.60 8.25
C ASP A 391 -4.09 25.52 7.08
N PRO A 392 -4.00 26.42 6.07
CA PRO A 392 -4.90 26.37 4.93
C PRO A 392 -4.85 25.05 4.14
N VAL A 393 -3.68 24.39 4.09
CA VAL A 393 -3.55 23.10 3.38
C VAL A 393 -4.34 22.01 4.11
N CYS A 394 -4.23 21.95 5.44
CA CYS A 394 -5.03 21.05 6.26
C CYS A 394 -6.53 21.35 6.16
N GLN A 395 -6.90 22.63 6.17
CA GLN A 395 -8.30 23.06 6.08
C GLN A 395 -8.90 22.68 4.72
N ASP A 396 -8.22 22.99 3.63
CA ASP A 396 -8.67 22.68 2.28
C ASP A 396 -8.82 21.16 2.08
N ALA A 397 -7.85 20.37 2.56
CA ALA A 397 -7.91 18.91 2.51
C ALA A 397 -9.09 18.34 3.30
N TYR A 398 -9.38 18.88 4.49
CA TYR A 398 -10.52 18.46 5.30
C TYR A 398 -11.86 18.86 4.67
N GLU A 399 -11.99 20.09 4.17
CA GLU A 399 -13.21 20.53 3.48
C GLU A 399 -13.50 19.65 2.26
N CYS A 400 -12.48 19.40 1.44
CA CYS A 400 -12.51 18.54 0.25
C CYS A 400 -13.00 17.12 0.54
N CYS A 401 -12.59 16.51 1.65
CA CYS A 401 -12.99 15.15 2.03
C CYS A 401 -14.26 15.11 2.93
N SER A 402 -14.66 16.24 3.51
CA SER A 402 -15.89 16.33 4.33
C SER A 402 -17.17 16.53 3.51
N ASP A 403 -17.06 16.95 2.25
CA ASP A 403 -18.20 17.17 1.34
C ASP A 403 -18.43 15.98 0.40
N ILE A 404 -19.43 15.16 0.72
CA ILE A 404 -19.79 13.96 -0.05
C ILE A 404 -20.28 14.27 -1.47
N GLN A 405 -20.59 15.53 -1.79
CA GLN A 405 -20.98 15.94 -3.15
C GLN A 405 -19.78 16.21 -4.07
N ASN A 406 -18.55 16.23 -3.54
CA ASN A 406 -17.33 16.49 -4.30
C ASN A 406 -16.48 15.23 -4.56
N HIS A 407 -17.16 14.09 -4.59
CA HIS A 407 -16.62 12.75 -4.80
C HIS A 407 -16.97 12.27 -6.21
N GLY A 408 -15.98 11.74 -6.92
CA GLY A 408 -16.11 11.26 -8.28
C GLY A 408 -14.76 10.76 -8.78
N CYS A 409 -14.69 10.22 -9.99
CA CYS A 409 -13.43 9.70 -10.47
C CYS A 409 -12.39 10.82 -10.68
N THR A 410 -11.26 10.79 -9.96
CA THR A 410 -10.19 11.80 -10.08
C THR A 410 -9.06 11.37 -11.03
N GLU A 411 -9.16 10.17 -11.58
CA GLU A 411 -8.14 9.60 -12.46
C GLU A 411 -8.34 10.07 -13.90
N LEU A 412 -7.38 10.86 -14.40
CA LEU A 412 -7.43 11.54 -15.71
C LEU A 412 -7.71 10.60 -16.90
N TYR A 413 -7.40 9.32 -16.76
CA TYR A 413 -7.52 8.31 -17.82
C TYR A 413 -8.80 7.45 -17.73
N ALA A 414 -9.66 7.70 -16.75
CA ALA A 414 -10.93 6.99 -16.63
C ALA A 414 -12.02 7.64 -17.51
N CYS A 415 -12.94 6.83 -18.03
CA CYS A 415 -14.01 7.27 -18.92
C CYS A 415 -15.02 8.24 -18.27
N ASN A 416 -15.07 8.28 -16.94
CA ASN A 416 -15.94 9.13 -16.13
C ASN A 416 -15.13 10.08 -15.23
N TYR A 417 -13.91 10.45 -15.64
CA TYR A 417 -13.11 11.46 -14.94
C TYR A 417 -13.93 12.75 -14.70
N ASP A 418 -13.93 13.19 -13.45
CA ASP A 418 -14.58 14.41 -13.00
C ASP A 418 -13.51 15.39 -12.49
N SER A 419 -13.29 16.46 -13.27
CA SER A 419 -12.31 17.50 -12.92
C SER A 419 -12.70 18.34 -11.69
N THR A 420 -13.95 18.23 -11.22
CA THR A 420 -14.43 18.88 -10.00
C THR A 420 -14.27 17.98 -8.78
N ALA A 421 -14.13 16.67 -8.98
CA ALA A 421 -13.92 15.71 -7.91
C ALA A 421 -12.57 15.91 -7.23
N CYS A 422 -12.65 15.84 -5.92
CA CYS A 422 -11.58 16.15 -4.99
C CYS A 422 -10.93 14.86 -4.45
N TRP A 423 -11.72 13.78 -4.43
CA TRP A 423 -11.38 12.44 -3.99
C TRP A 423 -12.02 11.40 -4.89
N ASP A 424 -11.26 10.33 -5.20
CA ASP A 424 -11.77 9.17 -5.93
C ASP A 424 -12.70 8.36 -5.03
N ASP A 425 -13.94 8.17 -5.47
CA ASP A 425 -14.94 7.34 -4.78
C ASP A 425 -14.93 5.87 -5.22
N GLY A 426 -13.95 5.50 -6.04
CA GLY A 426 -13.84 4.19 -6.67
C GLY A 426 -14.78 3.99 -7.85
N SER A 427 -15.44 5.05 -8.33
CA SER A 427 -16.32 4.98 -9.49
C SER A 427 -15.58 4.98 -10.83
N CYS A 428 -14.25 5.12 -10.85
CA CYS A 428 -13.47 5.17 -12.09
C CYS A 428 -13.68 3.97 -13.01
N ILE A 429 -14.13 4.26 -14.23
CA ILE A 429 -14.38 3.28 -15.29
C ILE A 429 -13.17 3.23 -16.22
N TYR A 430 -12.56 2.05 -16.30
CA TYR A 430 -11.45 1.77 -17.21
C TYR A 430 -11.87 0.75 -18.26
N CYS A 431 -11.75 1.12 -19.53
CA CYS A 431 -11.99 0.19 -20.62
C CYS A 431 -10.81 -0.76 -20.82
N ALA A 432 -11.12 -2.02 -21.17
CA ALA A 432 -10.11 -3.01 -21.50
C ALA A 432 -9.39 -2.63 -22.81
N PRO A 433 -8.21 -3.21 -23.10
CA PRO A 433 -7.59 -3.07 -24.42
C PRO A 433 -8.58 -3.50 -25.53
N ASN A 434 -8.73 -2.68 -26.57
CA ASN A 434 -9.72 -2.79 -27.65
C ASN A 434 -11.17 -2.41 -27.27
N TYR A 435 -11.35 -1.57 -26.24
CA TYR A 435 -12.61 -0.93 -25.93
C TYR A 435 -12.40 0.57 -25.78
N SER A 436 -13.31 1.36 -26.34
CA SER A 436 -13.35 2.82 -26.27
C SER A 436 -14.38 3.31 -25.24
N CYS A 437 -14.10 4.47 -24.65
CA CYS A 437 -15.02 5.15 -23.75
C CYS A 437 -16.16 5.79 -24.56
N PHE A 438 -17.41 5.47 -24.25
CA PHE A 438 -18.58 6.06 -24.87
C PHE A 438 -19.45 6.76 -23.83
N ASN A 439 -19.88 8.00 -24.13
CA ASN A 439 -20.94 8.68 -23.39
C ASN A 439 -21.79 9.53 -24.33
N VAL A 440 -23.03 9.80 -23.91
CA VAL A 440 -23.91 10.71 -24.65
C VAL A 440 -24.68 11.60 -23.69
N THR A 441 -24.76 12.88 -24.04
CA THR A 441 -25.51 13.89 -23.31
C THR A 441 -26.55 14.50 -24.23
N PHE A 442 -27.82 14.43 -23.82
CA PHE A 442 -28.93 15.08 -24.49
C PHE A 442 -29.28 16.36 -23.75
N THR A 443 -29.47 17.46 -24.48
CA THR A 443 -29.87 18.76 -23.94
C THR A 443 -31.15 19.23 -24.62
N GLY A 444 -32.20 19.41 -23.83
CA GLY A 444 -33.49 19.97 -24.25
C GLY A 444 -33.57 21.47 -23.98
N THR A 445 -34.03 22.25 -24.97
CA THR A 445 -34.23 23.71 -24.82
C THR A 445 -35.46 24.03 -23.98
N GLU A 446 -35.46 25.16 -23.25
CA GLU A 446 -36.65 25.66 -22.56
C GLU A 446 -37.75 26.15 -23.55
N ASN A 447 -39.02 26.17 -23.13
CA ASN A 447 -40.25 26.48 -23.91
C ASN A 447 -40.87 25.34 -24.74
N ILE A 448 -40.91 24.13 -24.21
CA ILE A 448 -41.55 22.98 -24.87
C ILE A 448 -43.01 22.84 -24.37
N LEU A 449 -44.00 23.01 -25.26
CA LEU A 449 -45.44 22.89 -24.94
C LEU A 449 -45.92 21.44 -24.71
N ILE A 450 -45.10 20.43 -25.08
CA ILE A 450 -45.40 18.99 -25.01
C ILE A 450 -44.07 18.27 -24.71
N GLY A 451 -43.93 17.55 -23.59
CA GLY A 451 -42.67 16.87 -23.21
C GLY A 451 -42.03 16.10 -24.37
N THR A 452 -40.70 16.15 -24.50
CA THR A 452 -39.96 15.54 -25.61
C THR A 452 -39.32 14.24 -25.15
N SER A 453 -39.52 13.16 -25.90
CA SER A 453 -38.90 11.86 -25.62
C SER A 453 -38.51 11.15 -26.91
N GLY A 454 -37.48 10.32 -26.86
CA GLY A 454 -37.01 9.53 -27.99
C GLY A 454 -36.10 8.39 -27.56
N SER A 455 -35.57 7.68 -28.54
CA SER A 455 -34.60 6.60 -28.37
C SER A 455 -33.36 6.86 -29.21
N TRP A 456 -32.28 6.16 -28.89
CA TRP A 456 -31.05 6.19 -29.66
C TRP A 456 -30.43 4.80 -29.71
N THR A 457 -29.63 4.56 -30.74
CA THR A 457 -28.90 3.30 -30.94
C THR A 457 -27.50 3.59 -31.45
N LEU A 458 -26.52 2.87 -30.90
CA LEU A 458 -25.15 2.79 -31.36
C LEU A 458 -24.95 1.42 -31.99
N THR A 459 -24.64 1.39 -33.29
CA THR A 459 -24.52 0.14 -34.07
C THR A 459 -23.10 0.01 -34.62
N GLY A 460 -22.46 -1.14 -34.39
CA GLY A 460 -21.15 -1.48 -34.94
C GLY A 460 -21.18 -1.76 -36.44
N SER A 461 -20.00 -1.96 -37.03
CA SER A 461 -19.80 -2.16 -38.47
C SER A 461 -20.33 -3.51 -38.96
N ASP A 462 -20.42 -4.48 -38.05
CA ASP A 462 -21.05 -5.79 -38.27
C ASP A 462 -22.59 -5.74 -38.24
N GLY A 463 -23.17 -4.57 -37.91
CA GLY A 463 -24.60 -4.34 -37.79
C GLY A 463 -25.20 -4.72 -36.43
N VAL A 464 -24.37 -5.06 -35.44
CA VAL A 464 -24.81 -5.33 -34.07
C VAL A 464 -25.03 -4.02 -33.31
N ILE A 465 -26.12 -3.93 -32.55
CA ILE A 465 -26.39 -2.79 -31.66
C ILE A 465 -25.60 -3.02 -30.37
N GLU A 466 -24.55 -2.23 -30.15
CA GLU A 466 -23.71 -2.31 -28.96
C GLU A 466 -24.36 -1.61 -27.76
N GLU A 467 -25.01 -0.47 -28.02
CA GLU A 467 -25.69 0.31 -26.98
C GLU A 467 -26.99 0.92 -27.49
N SER A 468 -27.98 1.06 -26.61
CA SER A 468 -29.22 1.75 -26.93
C SER A 468 -29.89 2.31 -25.68
N GLY A 469 -30.69 3.35 -25.85
CA GLY A 469 -31.37 3.96 -24.71
C GLY A 469 -32.52 4.87 -25.10
N SER A 470 -33.09 5.53 -24.10
CA SER A 470 -34.13 6.53 -24.27
C SER A 470 -33.83 7.78 -23.47
N TYR A 471 -34.35 8.92 -23.95
CA TYR A 471 -34.28 10.21 -23.26
C TYR A 471 -35.68 10.79 -23.12
N SER A 472 -35.90 11.59 -22.08
CA SER A 472 -37.17 12.30 -21.88
C SER A 472 -36.98 13.61 -21.11
N PHE A 473 -37.59 14.69 -21.59
CA PHE A 473 -37.53 16.02 -20.98
C PHE A 473 -38.93 16.55 -20.66
N GLY A 474 -39.05 17.17 -19.48
CA GLY A 474 -40.23 17.90 -19.05
C GLY A 474 -40.32 19.31 -19.67
N ILE A 475 -41.34 20.07 -19.26
CA ILE A 475 -41.68 21.40 -19.80
C ILE A 475 -40.57 22.45 -19.56
N SER A 476 -39.76 22.26 -18.52
CA SER A 476 -38.67 23.16 -18.13
C SER A 476 -37.34 22.90 -18.86
N GLY A 477 -37.31 22.02 -19.86
CA GLY A 477 -36.04 21.55 -20.45
C GLY A 477 -35.23 20.69 -19.48
N GLY A 478 -33.95 20.48 -19.79
CA GLY A 478 -33.02 19.74 -18.93
C GLY A 478 -31.84 19.12 -19.68
N VAL A 479 -30.90 18.57 -18.92
CA VAL A 479 -29.79 17.77 -19.42
C VAL A 479 -29.97 16.33 -18.95
N SER A 480 -29.86 15.38 -19.86
CA SER A 480 -29.87 13.95 -19.56
C SER A 480 -28.54 13.38 -20.07
N SER A 481 -27.61 13.14 -19.15
CA SER A 481 -26.37 12.43 -19.43
C SER A 481 -26.54 10.95 -19.15
N ILE A 482 -25.96 10.13 -20.02
CA ILE A 482 -25.87 8.69 -19.83
C ILE A 482 -24.49 8.41 -19.24
N PRO A 483 -24.38 7.62 -18.16
CA PRO A 483 -23.09 7.30 -17.57
C PRO A 483 -22.16 6.64 -18.60
N SER A 484 -20.88 6.95 -18.52
CA SER A 484 -19.87 6.43 -19.44
C SER A 484 -19.86 4.89 -19.45
N SER A 485 -19.82 4.28 -20.63
CA SER A 485 -19.70 2.83 -20.82
C SER A 485 -18.53 2.49 -21.76
N CYS A 486 -18.14 1.22 -21.77
CA CYS A 486 -17.07 0.71 -22.64
C CYS A 486 -17.70 -0.07 -23.80
N VAL A 487 -17.43 0.38 -25.02
CA VAL A 487 -17.85 -0.31 -26.24
C VAL A 487 -16.61 -0.83 -26.97
N PRO A 488 -16.69 -1.94 -27.72
CA PRO A 488 -15.55 -2.45 -28.48
C PRO A 488 -14.95 -1.39 -29.44
N ASP A 489 -13.73 -1.62 -29.88
CA ASP A 489 -13.15 -0.80 -30.93
C ASP A 489 -13.76 -1.19 -32.28
N ASP A 490 -14.52 -0.27 -32.90
CA ASP A 490 -15.20 -0.51 -34.19
C ASP A 490 -15.55 0.81 -34.91
N CYS A 491 -16.03 0.70 -36.14
CA CYS A 491 -16.78 1.77 -36.79
C CYS A 491 -18.23 1.76 -36.33
N TYR A 492 -18.68 2.90 -35.84
CA TYR A 492 -19.98 3.07 -35.24
C TYR A 492 -20.89 3.97 -36.06
N THR A 493 -22.16 3.60 -36.04
CA THR A 493 -23.27 4.41 -36.54
C THR A 493 -24.19 4.73 -35.36
N PHE A 494 -24.23 6.00 -34.98
CA PHE A 494 -25.10 6.52 -33.93
C PHE A 494 -26.34 7.15 -34.56
N GLU A 495 -27.52 6.69 -34.14
CA GLU A 495 -28.80 7.14 -34.65
C GLU A 495 -29.69 7.61 -33.49
N VAL A 496 -30.30 8.79 -33.66
CA VAL A 496 -31.29 9.32 -32.72
C VAL A 496 -32.68 9.30 -33.37
N GLN A 497 -33.59 8.59 -32.73
CA GLN A 497 -34.98 8.42 -33.14
C GLN A 497 -35.92 9.14 -32.18
N GLU A 498 -36.91 9.84 -32.72
CA GLU A 498 -37.91 10.53 -31.91
C GLU A 498 -39.15 9.67 -31.67
N ALA A 499 -39.83 9.88 -30.54
CA ALA A 499 -41.04 9.13 -30.22
C ALA A 499 -42.27 9.55 -31.06
N SER A 500 -42.28 10.73 -31.69
CA SER A 500 -43.42 11.19 -32.52
C SER A 500 -43.07 12.30 -33.51
N GLU A 501 -43.87 12.50 -34.57
CA GLU A 501 -43.72 13.59 -35.57
C GLU A 501 -43.91 15.02 -35.00
N TRP A 502 -44.19 15.16 -33.70
CA TRP A 502 -44.47 16.43 -33.03
C TRP A 502 -43.42 16.83 -31.97
N SER A 503 -42.33 16.06 -31.81
CA SER A 503 -41.24 16.45 -30.91
C SER A 503 -40.44 17.64 -31.46
N LEU A 504 -39.93 18.46 -30.54
CA LEU A 504 -39.01 19.54 -30.87
C LEU A 504 -37.58 18.99 -30.97
N PRO A 505 -36.69 19.62 -31.77
CA PRO A 505 -35.31 19.18 -31.92
C PRO A 505 -34.58 19.14 -30.57
N VAL A 506 -33.96 18.00 -30.28
CA VAL A 506 -33.03 17.83 -29.15
C VAL A 506 -31.61 18.03 -29.66
N SER A 507 -30.80 18.75 -28.88
CA SER A 507 -29.36 18.82 -29.12
C SER A 507 -28.68 17.68 -28.37
N TRP A 508 -27.68 17.07 -28.97
CA TRP A 508 -26.92 16.02 -28.33
C TRP A 508 -25.43 16.18 -28.57
N SER A 509 -24.65 15.79 -27.57
CA SER A 509 -23.20 15.67 -27.64
C SER A 509 -22.79 14.26 -27.25
N LEU A 510 -21.98 13.63 -28.09
CA LEU A 510 -21.45 12.29 -27.93
C LEU A 510 -19.96 12.41 -27.61
N GLY A 511 -19.54 11.86 -26.48
CA GLY A 511 -18.13 11.64 -26.16
C GLY A 511 -17.72 10.26 -26.62
N PHE A 512 -16.67 10.17 -27.43
CA PHE A 512 -16.03 8.91 -27.80
C PHE A 512 -14.52 9.05 -27.60
N ASP A 513 -13.96 8.33 -26.64
CA ASP A 513 -12.60 8.55 -26.12
C ASP A 513 -12.36 10.06 -25.82
N SER A 514 -11.35 10.67 -26.43
CA SER A 514 -11.04 12.10 -26.29
C SER A 514 -11.82 13.02 -27.23
N ASN A 515 -12.64 12.47 -28.12
CA ASN A 515 -13.36 13.23 -29.14
C ASN A 515 -14.77 13.56 -28.67
N THR A 516 -15.23 14.77 -29.01
CA THR A 516 -16.62 15.18 -28.78
C THR A 516 -17.28 15.50 -30.11
N TYR A 517 -18.36 14.80 -30.41
CA TYR A 517 -19.20 15.03 -31.57
C TYR A 517 -20.49 15.68 -31.11
N SER A 518 -20.84 16.84 -31.64
CA SER A 518 -22.06 17.55 -31.29
C SER A 518 -22.90 17.82 -32.52
N SER A 519 -24.21 17.58 -32.42
CA SER A 519 -25.16 17.93 -33.48
C SER A 519 -26.42 18.57 -32.91
N GLU A 520 -26.97 19.51 -33.66
CA GLU A 520 -28.29 20.10 -33.44
C GLU A 520 -29.24 19.59 -34.52
N GLY A 521 -30.31 18.88 -34.16
CA GLY A 521 -31.35 18.55 -35.14
C GLY A 521 -32.25 17.36 -34.77
N ALA A 522 -33.53 17.51 -35.12
CA ALA A 522 -34.60 16.53 -34.94
C ALA A 522 -34.47 15.31 -35.88
N SER A 523 -34.95 14.17 -35.38
CA SER A 523 -35.21 12.85 -36.01
C SER A 523 -34.40 12.41 -37.26
N GLY A 524 -33.73 11.25 -37.17
CA GLY A 524 -33.13 10.57 -38.33
C GLY A 524 -31.73 11.04 -38.70
N ASN A 525 -31.12 11.87 -37.85
CA ASN A 525 -29.71 12.20 -37.96
C ASN A 525 -28.88 10.98 -37.56
N THR A 526 -28.11 10.51 -38.52
CA THR A 526 -27.15 9.43 -38.36
C THR A 526 -25.76 10.05 -38.35
N LEU A 527 -24.95 9.73 -37.34
CA LEU A 527 -23.53 10.08 -37.30
C LEU A 527 -22.72 8.80 -37.40
N SER A 528 -21.84 8.74 -38.40
CA SER A 528 -20.84 7.68 -38.49
C SER A 528 -19.49 8.21 -37.98
N PHE A 529 -18.86 7.44 -37.11
CA PHE A 529 -17.53 7.70 -36.57
C PHE A 529 -16.85 6.35 -36.29
N ALA A 530 -15.59 6.37 -35.88
CA ALA A 530 -14.83 5.16 -35.62
C ALA A 530 -13.93 5.36 -34.40
N SER A 531 -13.61 4.26 -33.72
CA SER A 531 -12.53 4.27 -32.73
C SER A 531 -11.20 4.63 -33.39
N ALA A 532 -10.24 5.09 -32.60
CA ALA A 532 -8.90 5.44 -33.10
C ALA A 532 -8.21 4.23 -33.76
N SER A 533 -8.49 3.02 -33.31
CA SER A 533 -7.98 1.76 -33.84
C SER A 533 -8.72 1.25 -35.08
N ALA A 534 -9.95 1.72 -35.33
CA ALA A 534 -10.72 1.44 -36.54
C ALA A 534 -10.58 2.55 -37.62
N SER A 535 -9.79 3.58 -37.33
CA SER A 535 -9.48 4.72 -38.20
C SER A 535 -8.02 4.69 -38.65
N GLY A 536 -7.76 5.09 -39.89
CA GLY A 536 -6.42 5.17 -40.45
C GLY A 536 -6.45 5.11 -41.98
N CYS A 537 -5.31 4.91 -42.63
CA CYS A 537 -5.27 5.05 -44.08
C CYS A 537 -5.99 3.91 -44.82
N MET A 538 -7.00 4.28 -45.63
CA MET A 538 -7.72 3.36 -46.50
C MET A 538 -7.27 3.42 -47.97
N ASP A 539 -6.29 4.24 -48.33
CA ASP A 539 -5.76 4.32 -49.69
C ASP A 539 -4.76 3.19 -49.98
N PRO A 540 -5.06 2.24 -50.90
CA PRO A 540 -4.20 1.09 -51.20
C PRO A 540 -2.78 1.41 -51.71
N ILE A 541 -2.49 2.65 -52.10
CA ILE A 541 -1.16 3.07 -52.55
C ILE A 541 -0.33 3.76 -51.45
N ALA A 542 -0.89 4.02 -50.27
CA ALA A 542 -0.17 4.60 -49.15
C ALA A 542 0.66 3.56 -48.38
N CYS A 543 1.74 4.01 -47.76
CA CYS A 543 2.67 3.18 -47.00
C CYS A 543 2.09 2.62 -45.70
N ASN A 544 1.11 3.30 -45.12
CA ASN A 544 0.38 2.87 -43.92
C ASN A 544 -1.05 2.40 -44.24
N TYR A 545 -1.32 1.95 -45.47
CA TYR A 545 -2.60 1.35 -45.85
C TYR A 545 -2.93 0.13 -44.98
N ASP A 546 -4.16 0.09 -44.46
CA ASP A 546 -4.70 -1.07 -43.76
C ASP A 546 -6.13 -1.38 -44.26
N ALA A 547 -6.28 -2.56 -44.85
CA ALA A 547 -7.53 -3.04 -45.41
C ALA A 547 -8.58 -3.45 -44.36
N SER A 548 -8.21 -3.53 -43.08
CA SER A 548 -9.12 -3.84 -41.97
C SER A 548 -9.84 -2.61 -41.41
N LEU A 549 -9.39 -1.41 -41.79
CA LEU A 549 -9.97 -0.16 -41.35
C LEU A 549 -11.22 0.18 -42.18
N CYS A 550 -12.16 0.87 -41.55
CA CYS A 550 -13.46 1.22 -42.14
C CYS A 550 -13.69 2.74 -42.20
N PHE A 551 -12.75 3.54 -41.71
CA PHE A 551 -12.79 4.99 -41.77
C PHE A 551 -11.41 5.60 -42.11
N ASP A 552 -11.34 6.36 -43.20
CA ASP A 552 -10.12 7.10 -43.58
C ASP A 552 -10.04 8.42 -42.81
N ASP A 553 -9.05 8.54 -41.94
CA ASP A 553 -8.80 9.74 -41.14
C ASP A 553 -7.86 10.74 -41.82
N GLY A 554 -7.45 10.48 -43.07
CA GLY A 554 -6.51 11.30 -43.81
C GLY A 554 -5.05 11.13 -43.38
N SER A 555 -4.74 10.14 -42.54
CA SER A 555 -3.37 9.83 -42.10
C SER A 555 -2.54 9.11 -43.17
N CYS A 556 -3.04 8.93 -44.39
CA CYS A 556 -2.33 8.28 -45.49
C CYS A 556 -0.95 8.91 -45.73
N ASN A 557 0.09 8.15 -45.41
CA ASN A 557 1.47 8.50 -45.65
C ASN A 557 1.92 7.86 -46.96
N TYR A 558 2.35 8.69 -47.91
CA TYR A 558 2.85 8.24 -49.21
C TYR A 558 4.39 8.26 -49.29
N GLN A 559 5.09 8.68 -48.23
CA GLN A 559 6.56 8.80 -48.19
C GLN A 559 7.14 8.42 -46.83
N ASP A 560 8.03 7.43 -46.78
CA ASP A 560 8.87 7.15 -45.61
C ASP A 560 10.30 7.72 -45.79
N ILE A 561 10.82 8.39 -44.76
CA ILE A 561 12.07 9.23 -44.76
C ILE A 561 13.38 8.44 -44.96
N LEU A 562 13.33 7.19 -45.41
CA LEU A 562 14.55 6.45 -45.74
C LEU A 562 15.02 6.75 -47.18
N THR A 563 15.75 7.88 -47.28
CA THR A 563 17.00 8.05 -48.04
C THR A 563 17.03 8.32 -49.55
N LEU A 564 15.92 8.39 -50.29
CA LEU A 564 15.96 8.83 -51.71
C LEU A 564 14.97 9.97 -52.01
N ASP A 565 15.50 11.15 -52.29
CA ASP A 565 14.73 12.33 -52.74
C ASP A 565 14.51 12.28 -54.26
N LEU A 566 13.30 11.89 -54.67
CA LEU A 566 12.89 11.87 -56.08
C LEU A 566 12.58 13.27 -56.64
N LEU A 567 12.41 14.29 -55.80
CA LEU A 567 11.87 15.60 -56.19
C LEU A 567 12.90 16.53 -56.85
N ASN A 568 14.19 16.32 -56.58
CA ASN A 568 15.26 17.23 -56.99
C ASN A 568 16.08 16.76 -58.21
N THR A 569 15.68 15.68 -58.89
CA THR A 569 16.39 15.17 -60.07
C THR A 569 15.46 14.58 -61.13
N THR A 570 15.91 14.56 -62.38
CA THR A 570 15.19 13.89 -63.48
C THR A 570 15.54 12.41 -63.47
N TRP A 571 14.52 11.56 -63.61
CA TRP A 571 14.69 10.11 -63.63
C TRP A 571 14.45 9.56 -65.03
N TYR A 572 15.29 8.63 -65.46
CA TYR A 572 15.14 7.93 -66.72
C TYR A 572 14.55 6.54 -66.48
N LEU A 573 13.40 6.27 -67.08
CA LEU A 573 12.67 5.01 -67.00
C LEU A 573 12.75 4.26 -68.32
N GLU A 574 13.24 3.03 -68.23
CA GLU A 574 13.16 2.01 -69.28
C GLU A 574 12.11 0.99 -68.88
N SER A 575 11.11 0.75 -69.72
CA SER A 575 10.06 -0.23 -69.43
C SER A 575 9.73 -1.16 -70.60
N GLU A 576 9.44 -2.42 -70.28
CA GLU A 576 9.12 -3.47 -71.25
C GLU A 576 7.97 -4.36 -70.76
N TRP A 577 6.97 -4.57 -71.62
CA TRP A 577 5.95 -5.60 -71.38
C TRP A 577 6.50 -7.00 -71.69
N GLY A 578 6.35 -7.94 -70.76
CA GLY A 578 6.77 -9.33 -70.93
C GLY A 578 8.23 -9.67 -70.61
N CYS A 579 9.05 -8.69 -70.18
CA CYS A 579 10.38 -8.90 -69.58
C CYS A 579 11.32 -9.84 -70.34
N ASN A 580 11.53 -9.59 -71.63
CA ASN A 580 12.24 -10.51 -72.48
C ASN A 580 13.58 -10.00 -73.03
N THR A 581 14.11 -8.84 -72.59
CA THR A 581 15.53 -8.42 -72.76
C THR A 581 16.11 -8.46 -74.18
N PHE A 582 15.31 -8.69 -75.24
CA PHE A 582 15.81 -9.00 -76.58
C PHE A 582 15.00 -8.39 -77.74
N LEU A 583 14.26 -7.28 -77.56
CA LEU A 583 13.56 -6.59 -78.67
C LEU A 583 13.44 -5.06 -78.45
N PRO A 584 13.22 -4.25 -79.52
CA PRO A 584 13.26 -2.78 -79.48
C PRO A 584 11.98 -2.12 -78.95
N THR A 585 11.14 -2.84 -78.19
CA THR A 585 9.89 -2.34 -77.60
C THR A 585 10.10 -1.75 -76.20
N ILE A 586 11.31 -1.25 -75.93
CA ILE A 586 11.62 -0.53 -74.71
C ILE A 586 11.00 0.86 -74.83
N ILE A 587 10.10 1.20 -73.91
CA ILE A 587 9.60 2.56 -73.77
C ILE A 587 10.60 3.30 -72.88
N ASN A 588 11.22 4.32 -73.45
CA ASN A 588 12.12 5.21 -72.73
C ASN A 588 11.40 6.51 -72.43
N SER A 589 11.36 6.90 -71.16
CA SER A 589 10.73 8.15 -70.73
C SER A 589 11.48 8.80 -69.59
N PHE A 590 11.40 10.12 -69.52
CA PHE A 590 11.86 10.88 -68.36
C PHE A 590 10.70 11.15 -67.42
N LEU A 591 10.88 10.89 -66.13
CA LEU A 591 9.92 11.16 -65.07
C LEU A 591 10.33 12.41 -64.29
N PHE A 592 9.31 13.19 -63.95
CA PHE A 592 9.40 14.40 -63.15
C PHE A 592 8.43 14.26 -61.98
N PHE A 593 8.95 14.30 -60.76
CA PHE A 593 8.18 14.14 -59.54
C PHE A 593 7.85 15.49 -58.91
N ASN A 594 6.61 15.64 -58.45
CA ASN A 594 6.14 16.82 -57.75
C ASN A 594 6.00 16.53 -56.25
N GLY A 595 6.14 17.58 -55.43
CA GLY A 595 6.07 17.49 -53.97
C GLY A 595 4.69 17.17 -53.38
N ASP A 596 3.67 17.02 -54.23
CA ASP A 596 2.29 16.66 -53.90
C ASP A 596 1.96 15.19 -54.25
N ASN A 597 2.99 14.34 -54.33
CA ASN A 597 2.86 12.91 -54.67
C ASN A 597 2.32 12.64 -56.09
N THR A 598 2.38 13.63 -56.97
CA THR A 598 2.12 13.44 -58.41
C THR A 598 3.42 13.34 -59.22
N PHE A 599 3.34 12.74 -60.40
CA PHE A 599 4.45 12.73 -61.35
C PHE A 599 3.93 12.87 -62.79
N TYR A 600 4.79 13.31 -63.68
CA TYR A 600 4.53 13.34 -65.12
C TYR A 600 5.74 12.88 -65.91
N THR A 601 5.51 12.49 -67.17
CA THR A 601 6.54 12.03 -68.09
C THR A 601 6.70 12.99 -69.27
N ASN A 602 7.87 13.00 -69.92
CA ASN A 602 8.09 13.72 -71.18
C ASN A 602 7.21 13.23 -72.35
N LEU A 603 6.57 12.07 -72.21
CA LEU A 603 5.64 11.50 -73.19
C LEU A 603 4.17 11.90 -72.94
N GLY A 604 3.89 12.67 -71.89
CA GLY A 604 2.55 13.17 -71.56
C GLY A 604 1.70 12.24 -70.69
N TYR A 605 2.27 11.17 -70.14
CA TYR A 605 1.63 10.36 -69.10
C TYR A 605 1.86 10.97 -67.72
N GLN A 606 0.89 10.81 -66.81
CA GLN A 606 0.94 11.30 -65.44
C GLN A 606 0.28 10.30 -64.48
N GLY A 607 0.48 10.50 -63.18
CA GLY A 607 -0.12 9.68 -62.14
C GLY A 607 0.31 10.12 -60.74
N VAL A 608 0.06 9.23 -59.77
CA VAL A 608 0.47 9.40 -58.37
C VAL A 608 1.55 8.39 -58.00
N TRP A 609 2.36 8.73 -57.01
CA TRP A 609 3.47 7.89 -56.58
C TRP A 609 3.59 7.83 -55.06
N SER A 610 4.07 6.69 -54.56
CA SER A 610 4.44 6.49 -53.17
C SER A 610 5.83 5.86 -53.07
N ASN A 611 6.53 6.19 -51.98
CA ASN A 611 7.82 5.63 -51.62
C ASN A 611 7.78 5.10 -50.20
N CYS A 612 7.65 3.79 -50.07
CA CYS A 612 7.48 3.09 -48.82
C CYS A 612 8.74 2.28 -48.54
N LEU A 613 9.60 2.80 -47.67
CA LEU A 613 10.93 2.27 -47.35
C LEU A 613 11.83 2.19 -48.59
N ASN A 614 12.00 0.99 -49.16
CA ASN A 614 12.77 0.74 -50.37
C ASN A 614 11.89 0.39 -51.57
N THR A 615 10.57 0.46 -51.43
CA THR A 615 9.60 0.10 -52.46
C THR A 615 8.93 1.34 -53.00
N ILE A 616 9.00 1.54 -54.31
CA ILE A 616 8.42 2.68 -55.00
C ILE A 616 7.29 2.17 -55.89
N THR A 617 6.13 2.79 -55.73
CA THR A 617 4.93 2.47 -56.51
C THR A 617 4.50 3.68 -57.33
N PHE A 618 4.25 3.49 -58.61
CA PHE A 618 3.65 4.48 -59.50
C PHE A 618 2.28 3.97 -59.97
N LEU A 619 1.23 4.76 -59.79
CA LEU A 619 -0.09 4.50 -60.33
C LEU A 619 -0.39 5.56 -61.41
N TYR A 620 -0.32 5.14 -62.67
CA TYR A 620 -0.69 5.98 -63.80
C TYR A 620 -2.21 6.17 -63.87
N ASP A 621 -2.66 7.31 -64.39
CA ASP A 621 -4.10 7.62 -64.58
C ASP A 621 -4.84 6.58 -65.44
N ASN A 622 -4.11 5.85 -66.29
CA ASN A 622 -4.66 4.77 -67.12
C ASN A 622 -4.82 3.43 -66.37
N GLY A 623 -4.59 3.42 -65.04
CA GLY A 623 -4.68 2.26 -64.17
C GLY A 623 -3.42 1.39 -64.12
N THR A 624 -2.37 1.70 -64.90
CA THR A 624 -1.12 0.90 -64.87
C THR A 624 -0.35 1.18 -63.59
N ILE A 625 -0.02 0.11 -62.87
CA ILE A 625 0.78 0.14 -61.65
C ILE A 625 2.19 -0.34 -61.98
N TYR A 626 3.18 0.41 -61.51
CA TYR A 626 4.59 0.02 -61.52
C TYR A 626 4.99 -0.13 -60.07
N ASN A 627 5.55 -1.27 -59.70
CA ASN A 627 6.01 -1.53 -58.34
C ASN A 627 7.43 -2.08 -58.39
N GLY A 628 8.38 -1.33 -57.84
CA GLY A 628 9.79 -1.66 -57.87
C GLY A 628 10.51 -1.30 -56.58
N SER A 629 11.75 -1.76 -56.46
CA SER A 629 12.57 -1.51 -55.28
C SER A 629 13.87 -0.82 -55.65
N LEU A 630 14.33 0.07 -54.76
CA LEU A 630 15.64 0.72 -54.84
C LEU A 630 16.75 -0.25 -54.43
N ASP A 631 17.73 -0.43 -55.30
CA ASP A 631 19.00 -1.05 -54.96
C ASP A 631 19.98 0.01 -54.43
N PHE A 632 20.28 -0.04 -53.14
CA PHE A 632 21.16 0.92 -52.46
C PHE A 632 22.62 0.88 -52.93
N PHE A 633 23.07 -0.21 -53.56
CA PHE A 633 24.44 -0.29 -54.08
C PHE A 633 24.59 0.40 -55.43
N THR A 634 23.53 0.39 -56.25
CA THR A 634 23.57 0.91 -57.63
C THR A 634 22.80 2.22 -57.81
N GLY A 635 21.93 2.59 -56.88
CA GLY A 635 21.02 3.73 -57.03
C GLY A 635 19.90 3.51 -58.06
N GLN A 636 19.75 2.26 -58.53
CA GLN A 636 18.78 1.86 -59.53
C GLN A 636 17.47 1.39 -58.87
N ILE A 637 16.34 1.78 -59.44
CA ILE A 637 15.02 1.26 -59.07
C ILE A 637 14.61 0.27 -60.15
N SER A 638 14.26 -0.95 -59.78
CA SER A 638 13.77 -1.93 -60.76
C SER A 638 12.58 -2.69 -60.21
N GLY A 639 11.69 -3.12 -61.09
CA GLY A 639 10.42 -3.67 -60.65
C GLY A 639 9.55 -4.26 -61.74
N THR A 640 8.30 -4.50 -61.38
CA THR A 640 7.27 -5.07 -62.24
C THR A 640 6.21 -4.03 -62.59
N MET A 641 5.51 -4.27 -63.69
CA MET A 641 4.37 -3.49 -64.14
C MET A 641 3.15 -4.38 -64.30
N ASN A 642 1.98 -3.87 -63.91
CA ASN A 642 0.70 -4.54 -64.10
C ASN A 642 -0.39 -3.52 -64.47
N ASN A 643 -1.26 -3.86 -65.40
CA ASN A 643 -2.44 -3.06 -65.72
C ASN A 643 -3.71 -3.84 -65.33
N PRO A 644 -4.34 -3.55 -64.18
CA PRO A 644 -5.56 -4.22 -63.72
C PRO A 644 -6.78 -3.96 -64.61
N SER A 645 -6.75 -2.89 -65.42
CA SER A 645 -7.85 -2.46 -66.29
C SER A 645 -7.78 -3.07 -67.71
N GLY A 646 -6.74 -3.87 -68.02
CA GLY A 646 -6.53 -4.49 -69.33
C GLY A 646 -7.23 -5.84 -69.53
N ILE A 647 -7.56 -6.18 -70.78
CA ILE A 647 -8.25 -7.43 -71.18
C ILE A 647 -7.36 -8.70 -71.06
N LEU A 648 -6.07 -8.54 -70.76
CA LEU A 648 -5.13 -9.62 -70.41
C LEU A 648 -4.18 -9.10 -69.33
N LEU A 649 -3.89 -9.92 -68.31
CA LEU A 649 -2.83 -9.66 -67.32
C LEU A 649 -1.48 -9.59 -68.04
N ASN A 650 -1.15 -8.43 -68.60
CA ASN A 650 0.19 -8.17 -69.08
C ASN A 650 1.02 -7.82 -67.86
N TYR A 651 2.00 -8.68 -67.56
CA TYR A 651 3.07 -8.40 -66.61
C TYR A 651 4.25 -7.82 -67.40
N GLY A 652 4.82 -6.72 -66.92
CA GLY A 652 6.02 -6.12 -67.47
C GLY A 652 7.05 -5.87 -66.39
N CYS A 653 8.18 -5.29 -66.77
CA CYS A 653 9.22 -4.85 -65.86
C CYS A 653 9.78 -3.53 -66.32
N PHE A 654 10.40 -2.85 -65.37
CA PHE A 654 11.04 -1.58 -65.61
C PHE A 654 12.32 -1.45 -64.82
N ILE A 655 13.18 -0.58 -65.31
CA ILE A 655 14.38 -0.10 -64.66
C ILE A 655 14.34 1.42 -64.71
N MET A 656 14.72 2.06 -63.61
CA MET A 656 14.77 3.51 -63.49
C MET A 656 16.07 3.93 -62.82
N ASN A 657 16.75 4.90 -63.43
CA ASN A 657 18.02 5.45 -62.93
C ASN A 657 17.94 6.96 -62.84
N GLN A 658 18.72 7.57 -61.94
CA GLN A 658 18.89 9.01 -61.91
C GLN A 658 19.63 9.46 -63.17
N ALA A 659 19.07 10.43 -63.89
CA ALA A 659 19.72 11.02 -65.06
C ALA A 659 20.74 12.06 -64.58
N THR A 660 22.03 11.84 -64.87
CA THR A 660 23.09 12.86 -64.73
C THR A 660 23.41 13.40 -66.13
N PRO A 661 22.93 14.61 -66.47
CA PRO A 661 23.17 15.20 -67.79
C PRO A 661 24.61 15.72 -67.91
N GLY A 662 25.24 15.48 -69.06
CA GLY A 662 26.51 16.11 -69.46
C GLY A 662 27.10 15.43 -70.68
N CYS A 663 28.41 15.52 -70.92
CA CYS A 663 29.00 14.99 -72.15
C CYS A 663 29.52 13.54 -71.96
N LEU A 664 28.97 12.60 -72.74
CA LEU A 664 29.39 11.18 -72.77
C LEU A 664 30.45 10.86 -73.83
N ASP A 665 30.77 11.80 -74.72
CA ASP A 665 31.78 11.61 -75.77
C ASP A 665 33.19 11.73 -75.16
N ASP A 666 33.93 10.62 -75.10
CA ASP A 666 35.27 10.54 -74.51
C ASP A 666 36.34 11.35 -75.26
N THR A 667 35.99 11.88 -76.44
CA THR A 667 36.85 12.78 -77.22
C THR A 667 36.61 14.27 -76.94
N ALA A 668 35.62 14.60 -76.11
CA ALA A 668 35.30 15.98 -75.73
C ALA A 668 36.13 16.48 -74.53
N CYS A 669 36.42 17.77 -74.49
CA CYS A 669 37.11 18.47 -73.42
C CYS A 669 36.36 18.47 -72.08
N ASN A 670 35.03 18.48 -72.12
CA ASN A 670 34.17 18.39 -70.94
C ASN A 670 33.52 17.00 -70.81
N TYR A 671 34.17 15.98 -71.37
CA TYR A 671 33.82 14.60 -71.11
C TYR A 671 33.79 14.34 -69.60
N ASP A 672 32.70 13.75 -69.12
CA ASP A 672 32.58 13.30 -67.75
C ASP A 672 32.13 11.84 -67.72
N ILE A 673 33.01 10.95 -67.29
CA ILE A 673 32.71 9.53 -67.12
C ILE A 673 31.55 9.26 -66.14
N ASN A 674 31.20 10.23 -65.28
CA ASN A 674 30.16 10.09 -64.28
C ASN A 674 28.77 10.54 -64.78
N VAL A 675 28.66 11.09 -65.99
CA VAL A 675 27.36 11.40 -66.58
C VAL A 675 26.75 10.14 -67.16
N THR A 676 25.44 9.97 -67.05
CA THR A 676 24.72 8.80 -67.56
C THR A 676 23.97 9.10 -68.85
N HIS A 677 23.84 10.38 -69.23
CA HIS A 677 23.08 10.83 -70.38
C HIS A 677 23.73 12.04 -71.08
N ASP A 678 23.91 11.92 -72.40
CA ASP A 678 24.42 13.01 -73.25
C ASP A 678 23.36 14.11 -73.40
N ASP A 679 23.64 15.30 -72.88
CA ASP A 679 22.76 16.48 -73.00
C ASP A 679 23.12 17.40 -74.17
N GLY A 680 24.11 17.00 -74.98
CA GLY A 680 24.63 17.76 -76.12
C GLY A 680 25.58 18.89 -75.73
N SER A 681 26.04 18.94 -74.47
CA SER A 681 26.99 19.96 -73.99
C SER A 681 28.45 19.71 -74.39
N CYS A 682 28.76 18.67 -75.16
CA CYS A 682 30.12 18.32 -75.56
C CYS A 682 30.85 19.47 -76.30
N THR A 683 32.06 19.77 -75.84
CA THR A 683 33.00 20.74 -76.41
C THR A 683 34.30 20.04 -76.79
N PHE A 684 34.92 20.37 -77.92
CA PHE A 684 36.04 19.57 -78.47
C PHE A 684 37.36 20.36 -78.53
N PRO A 685 38.51 19.69 -78.48
CA PRO A 685 39.82 20.33 -78.48
C PRO A 685 40.15 21.02 -79.82
N GLY A 686 41.00 22.05 -79.76
CA GLY A 686 41.56 22.72 -80.94
C GLY A 686 42.55 23.84 -80.60
N CYS A 687 43.30 24.30 -81.59
CA CYS A 687 44.25 25.40 -81.45
C CYS A 687 43.55 26.76 -81.70
N SER A 688 43.92 27.80 -80.95
CA SER A 688 43.38 29.16 -81.10
C SER A 688 44.13 30.01 -82.15
N ASP A 689 45.25 29.52 -82.69
CA ASP A 689 45.99 30.18 -83.76
C ASP A 689 45.43 29.80 -85.12
N ILE A 690 44.92 30.82 -85.82
CA ILE A 690 44.34 30.71 -87.16
C ILE A 690 45.29 30.11 -88.21
N ASN A 691 46.61 30.12 -87.95
CA ASN A 691 47.61 29.59 -88.86
C ASN A 691 47.95 28.11 -88.62
N ALA A 692 47.38 27.49 -87.58
CA ALA A 692 47.53 26.07 -87.30
C ALA A 692 46.54 25.23 -88.11
N CYS A 693 46.94 24.00 -88.47
CA CYS A 693 46.08 23.06 -89.18
C CYS A 693 44.89 22.58 -88.33
N ASN A 694 45.04 22.57 -87.01
CA ASN A 694 43.99 22.23 -86.03
C ASN A 694 43.32 23.48 -85.43
N TYR A 695 43.20 24.57 -86.17
CA TYR A 695 42.53 25.79 -85.69
C TYR A 695 41.02 25.58 -85.46
N PHE A 696 40.54 25.85 -84.25
CA PHE A 696 39.12 25.85 -83.90
C PHE A 696 38.80 26.99 -82.92
N VAL A 697 37.93 27.92 -83.35
CA VAL A 697 37.67 29.19 -82.62
C VAL A 697 36.87 28.98 -81.32
N ASP A 698 36.05 27.93 -81.27
CA ASP A 698 35.20 27.59 -80.13
C ASP A 698 35.73 26.33 -79.40
N ALA A 699 37.04 26.10 -79.43
CA ALA A 699 37.67 24.98 -78.75
C ALA A 699 37.39 25.01 -77.24
N GLY A 700 36.87 23.90 -76.71
CA GLY A 700 36.60 23.76 -75.27
C GLY A 700 37.88 23.65 -74.43
N CYS A 701 38.97 23.21 -75.06
CA CYS A 701 40.30 23.08 -74.47
C CYS A 701 41.37 23.23 -75.57
N LEU A 702 42.53 23.78 -75.20
CA LEU A 702 43.61 24.08 -76.14
C LEU A 702 44.50 22.86 -76.36
N GLU A 703 44.73 22.53 -77.63
CA GLU A 703 45.75 21.57 -78.07
C GLU A 703 46.94 22.28 -78.72
N ASP A 704 48.08 21.57 -78.79
CA ASP A 704 49.28 22.05 -79.47
C ASP A 704 49.00 22.39 -80.93
N CYS A 705 49.43 23.57 -81.35
CA CYS A 705 49.21 24.07 -82.69
C CYS A 705 50.11 23.34 -83.70
N VAL A 706 49.50 22.61 -84.62
CA VAL A 706 50.22 21.86 -85.66
C VAL A 706 50.43 22.78 -86.87
N TYR A 707 51.68 23.13 -87.17
CA TYR A 707 52.05 23.99 -88.31
C TYR A 707 52.75 23.21 -89.44
N PRO A 708 52.64 23.65 -90.71
CA PRO A 708 53.33 23.01 -91.83
C PRO A 708 54.87 23.19 -91.78
N LEU A 709 55.63 22.10 -91.92
CA LEU A 709 57.11 22.09 -91.88
C LEU A 709 57.74 22.82 -93.08
N GLY A 710 58.61 23.83 -92.85
CA GLY A 710 59.48 24.37 -93.91
C GLY A 710 60.01 25.81 -93.83
N GLN A 711 59.84 26.58 -92.75
CA GLN A 711 60.43 27.94 -92.68
C GLN A 711 61.02 28.29 -91.30
N THR A 712 62.29 27.93 -91.07
CA THR A 712 63.43 28.84 -90.79
C THR A 712 64.57 28.11 -90.06
N ASN A 713 65.75 28.11 -90.70
CA ASN A 713 67.11 28.07 -90.13
C ASN A 713 67.40 27.14 -88.93
N GLN A 714 67.14 25.83 -89.07
CA GLN A 714 67.60 24.82 -88.11
C GLN A 714 68.70 23.94 -88.74
N VAL A 715 69.89 23.90 -88.11
CA VAL A 715 70.99 22.99 -88.48
C VAL A 715 70.81 21.69 -87.68
N LEU A 716 70.62 20.57 -88.39
CA LEU A 716 70.34 19.25 -87.82
C LEU A 716 71.66 18.49 -87.54
N GLY A 717 71.87 18.07 -86.30
CA GLY A 717 73.04 17.30 -85.86
C GLY A 717 72.97 17.00 -84.35
N CYS A 718 73.87 16.18 -83.80
CA CYS A 718 73.81 15.83 -82.38
C CYS A 718 74.17 17.03 -81.48
N THR A 719 73.25 17.46 -80.61
CA THR A 719 73.42 18.65 -79.76
C THR A 719 74.00 18.38 -78.36
N TYR A 720 74.23 17.11 -78.00
CA TYR A 720 74.68 16.73 -76.66
C TYR A 720 76.22 16.62 -76.57
N PRO A 721 76.90 17.45 -75.75
CA PRO A 721 78.36 17.48 -75.65
C PRO A 721 79.00 16.17 -75.17
N THR A 722 78.23 15.31 -74.52
CA THR A 722 78.66 14.00 -74.02
C THR A 722 78.53 12.87 -75.05
N ALA A 723 77.93 13.15 -76.22
CA ALA A 723 77.87 12.20 -77.32
C ALA A 723 79.19 12.16 -78.09
N VAL A 724 79.58 10.98 -78.56
CA VAL A 724 80.79 10.76 -79.35
C VAL A 724 80.78 11.53 -80.67
N ASN A 725 79.60 11.81 -81.23
CA ASN A 725 79.40 12.55 -82.48
C ASN A 725 78.72 13.92 -82.28
N TYR A 726 78.95 14.56 -81.14
CA TYR A 726 78.49 15.93 -80.88
C TYR A 726 78.93 16.92 -81.98
N ASP A 727 77.98 17.70 -82.52
CA ASP A 727 78.22 18.81 -83.45
C ASP A 727 77.81 20.14 -82.78
N PRO A 728 78.77 21.01 -82.44
CA PRO A 728 78.48 22.28 -81.78
C PRO A 728 77.78 23.32 -82.67
N THR A 729 77.61 23.06 -83.97
CA THR A 729 76.84 23.92 -84.89
C THR A 729 75.38 23.49 -85.05
N ALA A 730 75.01 22.32 -84.52
CA ALA A 730 73.63 21.85 -84.54
C ALA A 730 72.75 22.66 -83.59
N THR A 731 71.61 23.14 -84.09
CA THR A 731 70.60 23.87 -83.31
C THR A 731 69.39 23.01 -82.99
N VAL A 732 69.25 21.85 -83.65
CA VAL A 732 68.20 20.86 -83.41
C VAL A 732 68.80 19.47 -83.51
N ASP A 733 68.56 18.65 -82.48
CA ASP A 733 68.99 17.26 -82.48
C ASP A 733 68.24 16.48 -83.55
N ASN A 734 68.97 15.71 -84.36
CA ASN A 734 68.41 14.88 -85.42
C ASN A 734 68.32 13.39 -85.03
N GLY A 735 68.54 13.08 -83.74
CA GLY A 735 68.41 11.73 -83.20
C GLY A 735 69.59 10.82 -83.54
N THR A 736 70.69 11.37 -84.05
CA THR A 736 71.87 10.57 -84.44
C THR A 736 72.93 10.48 -83.34
N CYS A 737 72.71 11.04 -82.15
CA CYS A 737 73.66 11.02 -81.05
C CYS A 737 74.08 9.60 -80.62
N MET A 738 75.38 9.36 -80.56
CA MET A 738 75.98 8.10 -80.09
C MET A 738 76.59 8.33 -78.70
N PHE A 739 76.07 7.63 -77.68
CA PHE A 739 76.60 7.65 -76.33
C PHE A 739 77.16 6.26 -75.98
N ASP A 740 78.32 6.20 -75.31
CA ASP A 740 78.97 4.93 -74.96
C ASP A 740 78.29 4.30 -73.73
N LEU A 741 77.79 3.06 -73.87
CA LEU A 741 76.78 2.43 -73.00
C LEU A 741 77.35 1.71 -71.76
N ILE A 742 78.29 2.31 -71.03
CA ILE A 742 78.78 1.74 -69.76
C ILE A 742 79.04 2.86 -68.75
N ASP A 743 77.98 3.33 -68.09
CA ASP A 743 78.09 4.15 -66.87
C ASP A 743 77.17 3.59 -65.75
N PRO A 744 77.70 3.09 -64.61
CA PRO A 744 76.95 2.50 -63.50
C PRO A 744 76.06 3.46 -62.68
N GLY A 745 75.85 4.70 -63.12
CA GLY A 745 75.19 5.76 -62.36
C GLY A 745 73.67 5.91 -62.55
N MET A 746 73.00 5.05 -63.33
CA MET A 746 71.59 5.26 -63.69
C MET A 746 70.54 4.70 -62.71
N CYS A 747 70.94 3.97 -61.67
CA CYS A 747 70.02 3.46 -60.64
C CYS A 747 70.34 4.05 -59.26
N GLY A 748 69.30 4.45 -58.51
CA GLY A 748 69.46 5.06 -57.18
C GLY A 748 69.98 4.09 -56.11
N THR A 749 70.47 4.62 -55.00
CA THR A 749 70.97 3.83 -53.85
C THR A 749 69.93 2.80 -53.37
N GLY A 750 70.30 1.53 -53.27
CA GLY A 750 69.42 0.40 -52.92
C GLY A 750 68.86 -0.36 -54.13
N THR A 751 69.30 -0.04 -55.35
CA THR A 751 68.92 -0.74 -56.58
C THR A 751 70.14 -0.99 -57.49
N TYR A 752 70.10 -2.02 -58.33
CA TYR A 752 71.07 -2.27 -59.41
C TYR A 752 70.38 -2.38 -60.77
N PHE A 753 71.04 -1.97 -61.86
CA PHE A 753 70.47 -2.07 -63.21
C PHE A 753 70.64 -3.49 -63.75
N ASP A 754 69.54 -4.19 -64.00
CA ASP A 754 69.56 -5.49 -64.64
C ASP A 754 69.56 -5.32 -66.16
N VAL A 755 70.62 -5.82 -66.80
CA VAL A 755 70.83 -5.68 -68.25
C VAL A 755 69.97 -6.63 -69.10
N VAL A 756 69.35 -7.64 -68.49
CA VAL A 756 68.43 -8.57 -69.16
C VAL A 756 67.01 -8.01 -69.13
N GLU A 757 66.59 -7.44 -68.00
CA GLU A 757 65.25 -6.84 -67.86
C GLU A 757 65.18 -5.36 -68.27
N GLY A 758 66.33 -4.70 -68.43
CA GLY A 758 66.39 -3.31 -68.91
C GLY A 758 65.87 -2.29 -67.90
N MET A 759 65.84 -2.63 -66.61
CA MET A 759 65.32 -1.78 -65.54
C MET A 759 66.11 -1.91 -64.23
N CYS A 760 65.95 -0.96 -63.32
CA CYS A 760 66.55 -1.01 -61.99
C CYS A 760 65.76 -1.97 -61.07
N LEU A 761 66.44 -2.95 -60.48
CA LEU A 761 65.87 -3.89 -59.51
C LEU A 761 66.39 -3.61 -58.08
N PRO A 762 65.60 -3.82 -57.02
CA PRO A 762 66.04 -3.65 -55.63
C PRO A 762 67.18 -4.60 -55.25
N ASP A 763 68.21 -4.09 -54.56
CA ASP A 763 69.39 -4.89 -54.17
C ASP A 763 69.22 -5.69 -52.86
N GLY A 764 68.08 -5.53 -52.19
CA GLY A 764 67.72 -6.27 -50.98
C GLY A 764 68.51 -5.92 -49.73
N THR A 765 69.29 -4.83 -49.70
CA THR A 765 70.15 -4.47 -48.55
C THR A 765 69.76 -3.19 -47.81
N GLY A 766 68.65 -2.55 -48.19
CA GLY A 766 68.12 -1.34 -47.54
C GLY A 766 67.45 -1.60 -46.19
N SER A 767 68.22 -1.57 -45.10
CA SER A 767 67.71 -1.54 -43.71
C SER A 767 66.88 -0.28 -43.43
N GLY A 768 65.67 -0.43 -42.88
CA GLY A 768 65.07 0.62 -42.04
C GLY A 768 63.71 1.20 -42.42
N VAL A 769 62.97 0.62 -43.38
CA VAL A 769 61.55 0.96 -43.59
C VAL A 769 60.74 -0.31 -43.47
N THR A 770 60.11 -0.53 -42.31
CA THR A 770 59.08 -1.55 -42.11
C THR A 770 57.94 -1.28 -43.09
N CYS A 771 57.69 -2.19 -44.02
CA CYS A 771 56.56 -2.08 -44.95
C CYS A 771 55.27 -2.23 -44.14
N MET A 772 54.49 -1.15 -44.06
CA MET A 772 53.24 -1.14 -43.30
C MET A 772 52.22 -2.03 -44.02
N GLY A 773 52.03 -3.25 -43.51
CA GLY A 773 51.15 -4.26 -44.10
C GLY A 773 51.83 -5.60 -44.40
N ASP A 774 53.16 -5.68 -44.30
CA ASP A 774 53.93 -6.94 -44.36
C ASP A 774 53.92 -7.56 -42.95
N LEU A 775 52.96 -8.44 -42.71
CA LEU A 775 52.66 -9.03 -41.40
C LEU A 775 53.51 -10.26 -41.12
N ASP A 776 54.04 -10.92 -42.16
CA ASP A 776 54.91 -12.09 -42.02
C ASP A 776 56.42 -11.78 -42.19
N GLY A 777 56.75 -10.56 -42.62
CA GLY A 777 58.09 -10.01 -42.69
C GLY A 777 58.89 -10.49 -43.89
N ASP A 778 58.23 -10.94 -44.96
CA ASP A 778 58.87 -11.48 -46.16
C ASP A 778 59.30 -10.40 -47.19
N GLY A 779 58.94 -9.14 -46.94
CA GLY A 779 59.26 -7.98 -47.77
C GLY A 779 58.20 -7.65 -48.82
N PHE A 780 57.07 -8.36 -48.86
CA PHE A 780 55.95 -8.13 -49.76
C PHE A 780 54.64 -7.90 -48.98
N VAL A 781 53.68 -7.21 -49.59
CA VAL A 781 52.31 -7.10 -49.05
C VAL A 781 51.38 -7.81 -50.01
N ASN A 782 50.99 -9.04 -49.68
CA ASN A 782 50.23 -9.91 -50.56
C ASN A 782 49.18 -10.73 -49.80
N THR A 783 48.55 -11.69 -50.47
CA THR A 783 47.49 -12.53 -49.90
C THR A 783 47.90 -13.29 -48.63
N ASN A 784 49.19 -13.61 -48.45
CA ASN A 784 49.67 -14.30 -47.26
C ASN A 784 49.60 -13.41 -46.00
N ASP A 785 49.86 -12.11 -46.14
CA ASP A 785 49.67 -11.12 -45.07
C ASP A 785 48.19 -11.00 -44.68
N LEU A 786 47.31 -10.94 -45.68
CA LEU A 786 45.87 -10.84 -45.46
C LEU A 786 45.32 -12.08 -44.73
N LEU A 787 45.79 -13.27 -45.09
CA LEU A 787 45.43 -14.51 -44.40
C LEU A 787 45.95 -14.54 -42.95
N SER A 788 47.17 -14.03 -42.73
CA SER A 788 47.76 -13.88 -41.41
C SER A 788 46.93 -12.94 -40.53
N PHE A 789 46.48 -11.81 -41.07
CA PHE A 789 45.57 -10.89 -40.38
C PHE A 789 44.22 -11.53 -40.05
N LEU A 790 43.57 -12.17 -41.02
CA LEU A 790 42.26 -12.78 -40.83
C LEU A 790 42.25 -13.91 -39.80
N SER A 791 43.39 -14.59 -39.60
CA SER A 791 43.53 -15.66 -38.61
C SER A 791 43.41 -15.19 -37.15
N VAL A 792 43.69 -13.90 -36.89
CA VAL A 792 43.65 -13.30 -35.55
C VAL A 792 42.59 -12.20 -35.43
N PHE A 793 41.90 -11.88 -36.53
CA PHE A 793 40.88 -10.85 -36.58
C PHE A 793 39.69 -11.19 -35.66
N GLY A 794 39.41 -10.32 -34.69
CA GLY A 794 38.35 -10.51 -33.69
C GLY A 794 38.80 -11.23 -32.41
N SER A 795 40.07 -11.63 -32.29
CA SER A 795 40.62 -12.09 -31.02
C SER A 795 40.93 -10.91 -30.08
N THR A 796 40.58 -11.05 -28.80
CA THR A 796 40.86 -10.04 -27.77
C THR A 796 42.25 -10.27 -27.17
N CYS A 797 43.12 -9.26 -27.25
CA CYS A 797 44.42 -9.27 -26.56
C CYS A 797 44.24 -9.16 -25.03
N PRO A 798 45.07 -9.85 -24.22
CA PRO A 798 45.13 -9.61 -22.78
C PRO A 798 45.71 -8.23 -22.42
#